data_AF-A0A0K2AJN3-F1
#
_entry.id   AF-A0A0K2AJN3-F1
#
_cell.length_a   1.000
_cell.length_b   1.000
_cell.length_c   1.000
_cell.angle_alpha   90.00
_cell.angle_beta   90.00
_cell.angle_gamma   90.00
#
_symmetry.space_group_name_H-M   'P 1'
#
loop_
_entity.id
_entity.type
_entity.pdbx_description
1 polymer ?
#
loop_
_entity_poly.entity_id
_entity_poly.type
_entity_poly.pdbx_seq_one_letter_code
_entity_poly.pdbx_strand_id
1 'polypeptide(L)'
;MMNALPERGESRRAANARKRVSRRPSRLGLVAGATLKPDRVREADAGFPGLLKRAWQRAEEADDLRSFVEVLLTLDGHVPADVQLRALSAPEEAALATLCGLTWRTQETTTTAADAGADGDGGPEPVFLGEIALATSGRVVLRVPSQAPLKADQLVGGVRRVPWTQADLDGYREYLRRAEVRVAETVADCRRWLDAQGPQGRDALLEQAKEAALRTAPFVLYQQGRQYTNFRDHNTLTGKTLWPGHPDCALSSLQGLPLELWSDHDAQLLVCLTLLVRSAGPGRVEEANGTQLTVDHLAHMLERIRLGYNAALGREQVPPAASTSVADLNDLAVALRTHRAEVAGHAQLYREIHGALMHKIEKVARPYADAARAREDAVVARLTDRLPLTGDTLQELGRELAAAPHWLAAPHGDFATGLEALVYASAGAATEAFDADFAMSRGMRSLPDLISALREERWAEICDWEITRFFCCVVPDPSAARHFGGSTAALADAAWAMSSRMQYNSWHFIAGNLPKGPEVVDRDHFVPPTIPDVAFYSDQHHHGHVNNNVRFSIRSPQSVVVDGRRFNGFVDLRLLRCDGTPFDEQDLLAAHRVSAFTAQATGLAAELAAAGEEVEVTAFDSPWHWSAVTGQDKPASRAS
;
A
#
# COMPACT_ATOMS: atom_id res chain seq x y z
N MET A 1 -10.85 31.76 -55.59
CA MET A 1 -11.68 31.16 -54.52
C MET A 1 -10.99 29.89 -54.08
N MET A 2 -10.17 29.98 -53.04
CA MET A 2 -9.40 28.86 -52.47
C MET A 2 -9.93 28.60 -51.07
N ASN A 3 -10.25 27.33 -50.83
CA ASN A 3 -10.82 26.79 -49.60
C ASN A 3 -9.88 27.01 -48.40
N ALA A 4 -10.43 27.55 -47.32
CA ALA A 4 -9.79 27.56 -46.01
C ALA A 4 -9.92 26.17 -45.36
N LEU A 5 -8.79 25.59 -45.00
CA LEU A 5 -8.68 24.38 -44.18
C LEU A 5 -9.02 24.70 -42.71
N PRO A 6 -9.64 23.77 -41.96
CA PRO A 6 -9.96 23.99 -40.55
C PRO A 6 -8.69 24.00 -39.68
N GLU A 7 -8.65 24.93 -38.72
CA GLU A 7 -7.55 25.16 -37.79
C GLU A 7 -7.23 23.91 -36.96
N ARG A 8 -5.95 23.51 -36.97
CA ARG A 8 -5.42 22.37 -36.22
C ARG A 8 -5.35 22.71 -34.72
N GLY A 9 -5.83 21.77 -33.90
CA GLY A 9 -5.66 21.77 -32.45
C GLY A 9 -4.18 21.84 -32.03
N GLU A 10 -3.98 22.18 -30.74
CA GLU A 10 -2.68 22.38 -30.11
C GLU A 10 -1.72 21.20 -30.35
N SER A 11 -0.45 21.49 -30.68
CA SER A 11 0.56 20.45 -30.87
C SER A 11 0.87 19.68 -29.58
N ARG A 12 1.16 18.37 -29.70
CA ARG A 12 1.57 17.48 -28.59
C ARG A 12 2.70 18.06 -27.73
N ARG A 13 3.62 18.81 -28.34
CA ARG A 13 4.74 19.47 -27.66
C ARG A 13 4.27 20.64 -26.77
N ALA A 14 3.29 21.42 -27.23
CA ALA A 14 2.71 22.53 -26.47
C ALA A 14 1.81 22.01 -25.32
N ALA A 15 1.04 20.95 -25.56
CA ALA A 15 0.29 20.25 -24.51
C ALA A 15 1.23 19.71 -23.41
N ASN A 16 2.37 19.12 -23.80
CA ASN A 16 3.38 18.60 -22.85
C ASN A 16 4.11 19.71 -22.10
N ALA A 17 4.45 20.83 -22.75
CA ALA A 17 5.05 22.00 -22.10
C ALA A 17 4.11 22.61 -21.06
N ARG A 18 2.82 22.72 -21.37
CA ARG A 18 1.78 23.24 -20.47
C ARG A 18 1.53 22.34 -19.25
N LYS A 19 1.68 21.02 -19.40
CA LYS A 19 1.61 20.05 -18.29
C LYS A 19 2.87 20.03 -17.40
N ARG A 20 3.99 20.59 -17.87
CA ARG A 20 5.22 20.83 -17.07
C ARG A 20 5.11 22.12 -16.23
N VAL A 21 4.22 23.05 -16.60
CA VAL A 21 3.81 24.20 -15.78
C VAL A 21 2.89 23.70 -14.65
N SER A 22 2.96 24.32 -13.47
CA SER A 22 2.33 23.84 -12.22
C SER A 22 0.93 23.22 -12.41
N ARG A 23 0.74 22.01 -11.88
CA ARG A 23 -0.42 21.10 -12.09
C ARG A 23 -1.74 21.52 -11.42
N ARG A 24 -1.90 22.79 -11.04
CA ARG A 24 -3.11 23.32 -10.36
C ARG A 24 -3.69 24.50 -11.14
N PRO A 25 -5.02 24.60 -11.32
CA PRO A 25 -5.64 25.71 -12.06
C PRO A 25 -5.34 27.11 -11.51
N SER A 26 -5.13 27.25 -10.20
CA SER A 26 -4.71 28.51 -9.56
C SER A 26 -3.27 28.96 -9.85
N ARG A 27 -2.49 28.12 -10.57
CA ARG A 27 -1.03 28.29 -10.75
C ARG A 27 -0.56 28.17 -12.21
N LEU A 28 -1.48 28.27 -13.16
CA LEU A 28 -1.12 28.37 -14.58
C LEU A 28 -0.26 29.62 -14.78
N GLY A 29 1.02 29.42 -15.11
CA GLY A 29 2.04 30.48 -15.25
C GLY A 29 3.21 30.41 -14.25
N LEU A 30 3.12 29.61 -13.18
CA LEU A 30 4.17 29.50 -12.16
C LEU A 30 4.91 28.15 -12.23
N VAL A 31 6.23 28.18 -12.02
CA VAL A 31 7.08 26.98 -11.88
C VAL A 31 6.65 26.20 -10.63
N ALA A 32 6.57 24.87 -10.73
CA ALA A 32 6.28 24.02 -9.58
C ALA A 32 7.29 24.27 -8.44
N GLY A 33 6.82 24.59 -7.24
CA GLY A 33 7.66 24.92 -6.08
C GLY A 33 7.88 26.43 -5.83
N ALA A 34 7.40 27.32 -6.69
CA ALA A 34 7.63 28.77 -6.59
C ALA A 34 6.59 29.55 -5.73
N THR A 35 5.69 28.88 -5.01
CA THR A 35 4.67 29.58 -4.20
C THR A 35 5.19 29.97 -2.82
N LEU A 36 5.15 31.28 -2.52
CA LEU A 36 5.57 31.87 -1.24
C LEU A 36 4.73 31.42 -0.02
N LYS A 37 3.53 30.87 -0.24
CA LYS A 37 2.63 30.33 0.82
C LYS A 37 2.03 28.99 0.38
N PRO A 38 1.83 28.02 1.30
CA PRO A 38 1.17 26.76 0.99
C PRO A 38 -0.31 26.97 0.62
N ASP A 39 -0.80 26.28 -0.42
CA ASP A 39 -2.17 26.43 -0.97
C ASP A 39 -3.28 26.11 0.02
N ARG A 40 -2.97 25.32 1.05
CA ARG A 40 -3.78 25.14 2.23
C ARG A 40 -2.83 25.25 3.41
N VAL A 41 -3.15 26.12 4.36
CA VAL A 41 -2.48 26.10 5.65
C VAL A 41 -2.95 24.81 6.31
N ARG A 42 -2.03 23.86 6.47
CA ARG A 42 -2.31 22.62 7.20
C ARG A 42 -2.71 23.03 8.61
N GLU A 43 -3.86 22.56 9.09
CA GLU A 43 -4.15 22.65 10.51
C GLU A 43 -2.99 21.98 11.25
N ALA A 44 -2.47 22.61 12.31
CA ALA A 44 -1.28 22.12 13.00
C ALA A 44 -1.44 20.66 13.48
N ASP A 45 -2.69 20.24 13.72
CA ASP A 45 -3.07 18.90 14.18
C ASP A 45 -3.65 18.00 13.04
N ALA A 46 -3.43 18.32 11.76
CA ALA A 46 -3.87 17.47 10.64
C ALA A 46 -2.87 16.34 10.32
N GLY A 47 -3.39 15.13 10.05
CA GLY A 47 -2.62 13.93 9.74
C GLY A 47 -1.87 13.35 10.96
N PHE A 48 -0.75 12.66 10.69
CA PHE A 48 -0.10 11.82 11.71
C PHE A 48 0.27 12.53 13.02
N PRO A 49 0.89 13.73 13.03
CA PRO A 49 1.24 14.40 14.31
C PRO A 49 0.02 14.66 15.20
N GLY A 50 -1.12 15.03 14.62
CA GLY A 50 -2.35 15.23 15.38
C GLY A 50 -2.97 13.93 15.86
N LEU A 51 -2.88 12.85 15.07
CA LEU A 51 -3.26 11.51 15.55
C LEU A 51 -2.46 11.13 16.80
N LEU A 52 -1.13 11.27 16.75
CA LEU A 52 -0.29 10.90 17.90
C LEU A 52 -0.61 11.75 19.14
N LYS A 53 -0.83 13.05 18.96
CA LYS A 53 -1.22 13.95 20.05
C LYS A 53 -2.53 13.52 20.71
N ARG A 54 -3.54 13.17 19.92
CA ARG A 54 -4.83 12.66 20.44
C ARG A 54 -4.68 11.31 21.13
N ALA A 55 -3.91 10.38 20.54
CA ALA A 55 -3.66 9.08 21.14
C ALA A 55 -2.92 9.21 22.48
N TRP A 56 -1.96 10.13 22.59
CA TRP A 56 -1.28 10.45 23.85
C TRP A 56 -2.25 10.99 24.90
N GLN A 57 -3.05 12.01 24.56
CA GLN A 57 -4.05 12.58 25.46
C GLN A 57 -5.06 11.54 25.95
N ARG A 58 -5.54 10.69 25.03
CA ARG A 58 -6.47 9.62 25.37
C ARG A 58 -5.83 8.57 26.27
N ALA A 59 -4.55 8.26 26.07
CA ALA A 59 -3.84 7.35 26.95
C ALA A 59 -3.71 7.95 28.36
N GLU A 60 -3.41 9.25 28.49
CA GLU A 60 -3.32 9.95 29.78
C GLU A 60 -4.63 9.92 30.59
N GLU A 61 -5.78 9.75 29.94
CA GLU A 61 -7.09 9.57 30.57
C GLU A 61 -7.34 8.14 31.09
N ALA A 62 -6.45 7.18 30.82
CA ALA A 62 -6.64 5.79 31.22
C ALA A 62 -6.31 5.54 32.70
N ASP A 63 -7.25 4.88 33.39
CA ASP A 63 -7.20 4.64 34.84
C ASP A 63 -6.02 3.75 35.27
N ASP A 64 -5.60 2.82 34.42
CA ASP A 64 -4.55 1.86 34.72
C ASP A 64 -3.46 1.79 33.63
N LEU A 65 -2.34 1.13 33.96
CA LEU A 65 -1.18 1.03 33.07
C LEU A 65 -1.48 0.23 31.80
N ARG A 66 -2.26 -0.85 31.92
CA ARG A 66 -2.57 -1.71 30.78
C ARG A 66 -3.46 -0.98 29.78
N SER A 67 -4.52 -0.33 30.25
CA SER A 67 -5.39 0.51 29.42
C SER A 67 -4.61 1.63 28.73
N PHE A 68 -3.68 2.28 29.45
CA PHE A 68 -2.76 3.27 28.86
C PHE A 68 -1.93 2.69 27.72
N VAL A 69 -1.29 1.53 27.94
CA VAL A 69 -0.47 0.87 26.92
C VAL A 69 -1.32 0.38 25.75
N GLU A 70 -2.53 -0.12 25.97
CA GLU A 70 -3.45 -0.57 24.92
C GLU A 70 -3.87 0.59 23.99
N VAL A 71 -4.15 1.77 24.53
CA VAL A 71 -4.41 2.98 23.72
C VAL A 71 -3.18 3.33 22.88
N LEU A 72 -1.97 3.30 23.46
CA LEU A 72 -0.75 3.60 22.71
C LEU A 72 -0.48 2.57 21.62
N LEU A 73 -0.60 1.27 21.92
CA LEU A 73 -0.35 0.17 20.97
C LEU A 73 -1.30 0.23 19.76
N THR A 74 -2.55 0.61 20.00
CA THR A 74 -3.57 0.72 18.94
C THR A 74 -3.61 2.09 18.25
N LEU A 75 -2.83 3.07 18.74
CA LEU A 75 -2.98 4.48 18.38
C LEU A 75 -4.45 4.92 18.48
N ASP A 76 -5.09 4.61 19.61
CA ASP A 76 -6.52 4.85 19.85
C ASP A 76 -7.41 4.18 18.79
N GLY A 77 -7.21 2.87 18.58
CA GLY A 77 -8.00 2.06 17.64
C GLY A 77 -7.69 2.24 16.14
N HIS A 78 -6.65 3.00 15.78
CA HIS A 78 -6.29 3.25 14.38
C HIS A 78 -5.41 2.16 13.75
N VAL A 79 -4.78 1.31 14.57
CA VAL A 79 -4.00 0.15 14.14
C VAL A 79 -4.23 -1.06 15.06
N PRO A 80 -4.07 -2.30 14.57
CA PRO A 80 -4.04 -3.47 15.44
C PRO A 80 -2.86 -3.42 16.42
N ALA A 81 -3.11 -3.76 17.69
CA ALA A 81 -2.08 -3.74 18.74
C ALA A 81 -0.89 -4.66 18.44
N ASP A 82 -1.12 -5.77 17.73
CA ASP A 82 -0.07 -6.74 17.38
C ASP A 82 1.06 -6.11 16.55
N VAL A 83 0.75 -5.09 15.73
CA VAL A 83 1.73 -4.41 14.89
C VAL A 83 2.77 -3.71 15.77
N GLN A 84 2.32 -2.99 16.79
CA GLN A 84 3.23 -2.29 17.70
C GLN A 84 3.88 -3.23 18.71
N LEU A 85 3.21 -4.29 19.16
CA LEU A 85 3.85 -5.32 19.98
C LEU A 85 5.03 -5.97 19.24
N ARG A 86 4.88 -6.23 17.94
CA ARG A 86 5.96 -6.71 17.06
C ARG A 86 6.99 -5.64 16.70
N ALA A 87 6.75 -4.37 17.04
CA ALA A 87 7.71 -3.28 16.83
C ALA A 87 8.67 -3.11 18.02
N LEU A 88 8.39 -3.70 19.18
CA LEU A 88 9.20 -3.58 20.38
C LEU A 88 10.55 -4.31 20.21
N SER A 89 11.63 -3.69 20.65
CA SER A 89 12.91 -4.37 20.84
C SER A 89 12.79 -5.46 21.92
N ALA A 90 13.75 -6.38 21.99
CA ALA A 90 13.71 -7.46 22.99
C ALA A 90 13.63 -6.94 24.44
N PRO A 91 14.36 -5.88 24.84
CA PRO A 91 14.19 -5.26 26.15
C PRO A 91 12.80 -4.61 26.35
N GLU A 92 12.25 -3.96 25.33
CA GLU A 92 10.92 -3.33 25.40
C GLU A 92 9.79 -4.39 25.52
N GLU A 93 9.89 -5.48 24.76
CA GLU A 93 8.97 -6.63 24.84
C GLU A 93 9.03 -7.27 26.23
N ALA A 94 10.24 -7.50 26.76
CA ALA A 94 10.44 -8.05 28.10
C ALA A 94 9.79 -7.17 29.19
N ALA A 95 9.90 -5.84 29.04
CA ALA A 95 9.30 -4.90 29.97
C ALA A 95 7.77 -4.96 29.93
N LEU A 96 7.15 -4.92 28.75
CA LEU A 96 5.68 -5.00 28.65
C LEU A 96 5.13 -6.38 29.03
N ALA A 97 5.86 -7.45 28.73
CA ALA A 97 5.48 -8.80 29.16
C ALA A 97 5.45 -8.90 30.68
N THR A 98 6.43 -8.29 31.36
CA THR A 98 6.53 -8.29 32.82
C THR A 98 5.50 -7.37 33.47
N LEU A 99 5.41 -6.11 33.03
CA LEU A 99 4.61 -5.08 33.69
C LEU A 99 3.12 -5.17 33.36
N CYS A 100 2.77 -5.64 32.16
CA CYS A 100 1.40 -5.61 31.65
C CYS A 100 0.89 -6.98 31.21
N GLY A 101 1.73 -8.03 31.23
CA GLY A 101 1.40 -9.32 30.62
C GLY A 101 1.25 -9.26 29.10
N LEU A 102 1.81 -8.23 28.45
CA LEU A 102 1.63 -7.98 27.02
C LEU A 102 2.85 -8.41 26.22
N THR A 103 2.64 -9.38 25.32
CA THR A 103 3.62 -9.81 24.32
C THR A 103 2.90 -10.20 23.04
N TRP A 104 3.58 -10.09 21.90
CA TRP A 104 3.05 -10.61 20.64
C TRP A 104 3.07 -12.14 20.59
N ARG A 105 3.83 -12.80 21.48
CA ARG A 105 3.98 -14.26 21.55
C ARG A 105 2.81 -14.88 22.32
N THR A 106 1.74 -15.20 21.59
CA THR A 106 0.45 -15.64 22.15
C THR A 106 0.44 -17.05 22.77
N GLN A 107 1.54 -17.81 22.71
CA GLN A 107 1.61 -19.19 23.22
C GLN A 107 2.50 -19.38 24.48
N GLU A 108 3.28 -18.38 24.90
CA GLU A 108 4.15 -18.53 26.09
C GLU A 108 3.50 -18.07 27.41
N THR A 109 2.28 -17.52 27.37
CA THR A 109 1.54 -17.11 28.58
C THR A 109 0.79 -18.29 29.22
N THR A 110 1.54 -19.28 29.70
CA THR A 110 1.11 -20.03 30.87
C THR A 110 1.87 -19.48 32.08
N THR A 111 1.09 -19.00 33.06
CA THR A 111 1.48 -18.62 34.42
C THR A 111 2.41 -17.41 34.58
N THR A 112 1.82 -16.22 34.72
CA THR A 112 1.92 -15.32 35.91
C THR A 112 1.48 -13.90 35.51
N ALA A 113 0.18 -13.68 35.32
CA ALA A 113 -0.37 -12.34 35.52
C ALA A 113 -0.82 -12.29 36.98
N ALA A 114 -0.01 -11.68 37.84
CA ALA A 114 -0.52 -11.20 39.11
C ALA A 114 -1.29 -9.91 38.80
N ASP A 115 -2.59 -9.90 39.11
CA ASP A 115 -3.38 -8.69 39.18
C ASP A 115 -2.73 -7.73 40.19
N ALA A 116 -1.83 -6.87 39.72
CA ALA A 116 -1.29 -5.76 40.50
C ALA A 116 -2.16 -4.52 40.26
N GLY A 117 -3.42 -4.63 40.64
CA GLY A 117 -4.31 -3.50 40.86
C GLY A 117 -4.64 -3.43 42.34
N ALA A 118 -3.97 -2.54 43.08
CA ALA A 118 -4.52 -1.92 44.28
C ALA A 118 -3.61 -0.75 44.70
N ASP A 119 -4.13 0.46 44.52
CA ASP A 119 -3.82 1.61 45.37
C ASP A 119 -4.01 1.20 46.84
N GLY A 120 -2.90 0.85 47.48
CA GLY A 120 -2.82 0.57 48.90
C GLY A 120 -1.47 1.06 49.37
N ASP A 121 -1.49 1.91 50.40
CA ASP A 121 -0.36 2.63 51.01
C ASP A 121 0.63 1.69 51.75
N GLY A 122 0.98 0.56 51.12
CA GLY A 122 1.80 -0.53 51.65
C GLY A 122 2.32 -1.51 50.60
N GLY A 123 2.34 -1.13 49.31
CA GLY A 123 2.97 -1.91 48.25
C GLY A 123 4.50 -2.02 48.41
N PRO A 124 5.14 -3.07 47.85
CA PRO A 124 6.60 -3.22 47.88
C PRO A 124 7.31 -1.99 47.28
N GLU A 125 8.40 -1.56 47.90
CA GLU A 125 9.14 -0.35 47.52
C GLU A 125 9.67 -0.43 46.07
N PRO A 126 9.47 0.62 45.24
CA PRO A 126 9.97 0.63 43.87
C PRO A 126 11.49 0.72 43.85
N VAL A 127 12.13 -0.20 43.12
CA VAL A 127 13.60 -0.29 42.98
C VAL A 127 14.12 0.32 41.69
N PHE A 128 13.24 0.58 40.73
CA PHE A 128 13.55 1.28 39.48
C PHE A 128 12.32 2.07 39.02
N LEU A 129 12.56 3.22 38.37
CA LEU A 129 11.50 4.04 37.78
C LEU A 129 11.69 4.07 36.26
N GLY A 130 10.88 3.28 35.57
CA GLY A 130 10.83 3.23 34.11
C GLY A 130 9.97 4.35 33.53
N GLU A 131 10.00 4.45 32.20
CA GLU A 131 9.22 5.43 31.43
C GLU A 131 8.57 4.70 30.25
N ILE A 132 7.31 5.01 29.96
CA ILE A 132 6.62 4.60 28.73
C ILE A 132 6.19 5.86 28.00
N ALA A 133 6.43 5.92 26.69
CA ALA A 133 6.05 7.05 25.87
C ALA A 133 5.66 6.65 24.45
N LEU A 134 5.08 7.62 23.73
CA LEU A 134 4.82 7.54 22.31
C LEU A 134 5.86 8.37 21.55
N ALA A 135 6.63 7.75 20.66
CA ALA A 135 7.58 8.45 19.81
C ALA A 135 6.87 9.19 18.66
N THR A 136 7.50 10.21 18.08
CA THR A 136 6.98 10.93 16.89
C THR A 136 6.89 10.07 15.63
N SER A 137 7.54 8.89 15.63
CA SER A 137 7.37 7.84 14.64
C SER A 137 6.08 7.03 14.81
N GLY A 138 5.36 7.24 15.92
CA GLY A 138 4.19 6.47 16.34
C GLY A 138 4.48 5.15 17.00
N ARG A 139 5.75 4.87 17.37
CA ARG A 139 6.12 3.68 18.14
C ARG A 139 5.98 3.91 19.64
N VAL A 140 5.52 2.89 20.35
CA VAL A 140 5.73 2.79 21.81
C VAL A 140 7.21 2.60 22.09
N VAL A 141 7.75 3.42 22.98
CA VAL A 141 9.14 3.35 23.45
C VAL A 141 9.16 3.28 24.97
N LEU A 142 10.12 2.52 25.51
CA LEU A 142 10.25 2.34 26.95
C LEU A 142 11.67 2.63 27.42
N ARG A 143 11.78 3.23 28.61
CA ARG A 143 13.00 3.22 29.39
C ARG A 143 12.99 2.00 30.30
N VAL A 144 13.89 1.08 30.01
CA VAL A 144 14.13 -0.13 30.82
C VAL A 144 15.42 0.02 31.65
N PRO A 145 15.72 -0.90 32.58
CA PRO A 145 16.97 -0.87 33.32
C PRO A 145 18.20 -0.74 32.41
N SER A 146 19.22 -0.03 32.87
CA SER A 146 20.46 0.26 32.13
C SER A 146 20.33 1.21 30.93
N GLN A 147 19.15 1.80 30.68
CA GLN A 147 18.97 2.83 29.66
C GLN A 147 18.89 4.25 30.26
N ALA A 148 19.37 5.22 29.48
CA ALA A 148 19.20 6.63 29.77
C ALA A 148 17.71 7.03 29.69
N PRO A 149 17.30 8.14 30.34
CA PRO A 149 15.96 8.70 30.18
C PRO A 149 15.57 8.92 28.71
N LEU A 150 14.29 8.77 28.38
CA LEU A 150 13.80 9.01 27.03
C LEU A 150 13.99 10.48 26.64
N LYS A 151 14.39 10.72 25.39
CA LYS A 151 14.70 12.07 24.89
C LYS A 151 13.42 12.80 24.47
N ALA A 152 13.11 13.90 25.14
CA ALA A 152 11.86 14.65 24.94
C ALA A 152 11.63 15.16 23.51
N ASP A 153 12.70 15.45 22.75
CA ASP A 153 12.61 15.94 21.36
C ASP A 153 12.12 14.88 20.37
N GLN A 154 12.09 13.61 20.77
CA GLN A 154 11.63 12.48 19.95
C GLN A 154 10.25 11.94 20.38
N LEU A 155 9.64 12.52 21.42
CA LEU A 155 8.39 12.07 22.00
C LEU A 155 7.21 12.96 21.65
N VAL A 156 6.02 12.40 21.78
CA VAL A 156 4.75 13.10 21.68
C VAL A 156 4.25 13.38 23.09
N GLY A 157 4.18 14.67 23.45
CA GLY A 157 3.79 15.07 24.81
C GLY A 157 4.89 14.80 25.82
N GLY A 158 4.77 13.72 26.58
CA GLY A 158 5.65 13.42 27.72
C GLY A 158 5.95 11.93 27.92
N VAL A 159 6.12 11.54 29.18
CA VAL A 159 6.37 10.15 29.59
C VAL A 159 5.43 9.77 30.73
N ARG A 160 4.92 8.53 30.74
CA ARG A 160 4.30 7.93 31.93
C ARG A 160 5.40 7.22 32.71
N ARG A 161 5.63 7.66 33.95
CA ARG A 161 6.58 7.02 34.86
C ARG A 161 5.94 5.78 35.46
N VAL A 162 6.66 4.67 35.41
CA VAL A 162 6.17 3.37 35.87
C VAL A 162 7.12 2.85 36.95
N PRO A 163 6.65 2.65 38.20
CA PRO A 163 7.46 2.04 39.24
C PRO A 163 7.64 0.54 38.97
N TRP A 164 8.84 0.02 39.23
CA TRP A 164 9.16 -1.40 39.12
C TRP A 164 9.54 -1.94 40.49
N THR A 165 8.95 -3.06 40.87
CA THR A 165 9.30 -3.82 42.06
C THR A 165 10.51 -4.72 41.79
N GLN A 166 11.08 -5.31 42.85
CA GLN A 166 12.15 -6.30 42.68
C GLN A 166 11.68 -7.53 41.90
N ALA A 167 10.43 -7.95 42.09
CA ALA A 167 9.84 -9.06 41.35
C ALA A 167 9.73 -8.76 39.84
N ASP A 168 9.37 -7.51 39.49
CA ASP A 168 9.34 -7.08 38.09
C ASP A 168 10.74 -7.12 37.47
N LEU A 169 11.77 -6.63 38.18
CA LEU A 169 13.15 -6.70 37.68
C LEU A 169 13.62 -8.14 37.45
N ASP A 170 13.25 -9.06 38.33
CA ASP A 170 13.63 -10.46 38.20
C ASP A 170 12.89 -11.14 37.03
N GLY A 171 11.59 -10.86 36.85
CA GLY A 171 10.81 -11.29 35.69
C GLY A 171 11.38 -10.76 34.37
N TYR A 172 11.70 -9.46 34.33
CA TYR A 172 12.33 -8.80 33.19
C TYR A 172 13.68 -9.41 32.81
N ARG A 173 14.57 -9.64 33.80
CA ARG A 173 15.88 -10.25 33.57
C ARG A 173 15.76 -11.64 32.99
N GLU A 174 14.86 -12.45 33.53
CA GLU A 174 14.65 -13.80 33.05
C GLU A 174 14.08 -13.82 31.62
N TYR A 175 13.12 -12.93 31.31
CA TYR A 175 12.60 -12.80 29.95
C TYR A 175 13.70 -12.36 28.97
N LEU A 176 14.49 -11.35 29.34
CA LEU A 176 15.57 -10.83 28.51
C LEU A 176 16.63 -11.90 28.23
N ARG A 177 17.04 -12.67 29.25
CA ARG A 177 18.00 -13.77 29.10
C ARG A 177 17.51 -14.82 28.10
N ARG A 178 16.23 -15.19 28.16
CA ARG A 178 15.63 -16.12 27.18
C ARG A 178 15.63 -15.53 25.77
N ALA A 179 15.33 -14.23 25.64
CA ALA A 179 15.36 -13.55 24.34
C ALA A 179 16.79 -13.50 23.76
N GLU A 180 17.81 -13.22 24.57
CA GLU A 180 19.22 -13.18 24.16
C GLU A 180 19.70 -14.54 23.64
N VAL A 181 19.36 -15.63 24.34
CA VAL A 181 19.69 -17.00 23.90
C VAL A 181 19.06 -17.29 22.54
N ARG A 182 17.77 -17.01 22.36
CA ARG A 182 17.07 -17.22 21.08
C ARG A 182 17.68 -16.41 19.94
N VAL A 183 18.05 -15.15 20.20
CA VAL A 183 18.69 -14.28 19.19
C VAL A 183 20.04 -14.87 18.80
N ALA A 184 20.86 -15.31 19.76
CA ALA A 184 22.16 -15.89 19.47
C ALA A 184 22.05 -17.19 18.64
N GLU A 185 21.13 -18.08 19.01
CA GLU A 185 20.85 -19.32 18.26
C GLU A 185 20.38 -19.03 16.82
N THR A 186 19.45 -18.09 16.68
CA THR A 186 18.92 -17.66 15.38
C THR A 186 20.00 -17.06 14.49
N VAL A 187 20.85 -16.17 15.04
CA VAL A 187 21.94 -15.53 14.30
C VAL A 187 22.95 -16.57 13.84
N ALA A 188 23.31 -17.52 14.72
CA ALA A 188 24.19 -18.62 14.36
C ALA A 188 23.60 -19.46 13.21
N ASP A 189 22.28 -19.67 13.22
CA ASP A 189 21.57 -20.37 12.14
C ASP A 189 21.56 -19.59 10.82
N CYS A 190 21.27 -18.28 10.86
CA CYS A 190 21.39 -17.40 9.70
C CYS A 190 22.79 -17.48 9.07
N ARG A 191 23.84 -17.43 9.90
CA ARG A 191 25.23 -17.52 9.43
C ARG A 191 25.54 -18.87 8.79
N ARG A 192 25.14 -19.99 9.41
CA ARG A 192 25.30 -21.32 8.82
C ARG A 192 24.59 -21.44 7.47
N TRP A 193 23.35 -20.95 7.39
CA TRP A 193 22.57 -21.00 6.17
C TRP A 193 23.20 -20.16 5.03
N LEU A 194 23.69 -18.96 5.35
CA LEU A 194 24.40 -18.08 4.40
C LEU A 194 25.77 -18.65 3.99
N ASP A 195 26.46 -19.32 4.90
CA ASP A 195 27.73 -19.99 4.59
C ASP A 195 27.52 -21.11 3.56
N ALA A 196 26.47 -21.92 3.76
CA ALA A 196 26.08 -23.00 2.84
C ALA A 196 25.70 -22.52 1.43
N GLN A 197 25.35 -21.24 1.24
CA GLN A 197 25.12 -20.67 -0.10
C GLN A 197 26.43 -20.41 -0.88
N GLY A 198 27.57 -20.35 -0.18
CA GLY A 198 28.85 -19.91 -0.73
C GLY A 198 28.87 -18.43 -1.16
N PRO A 199 30.03 -17.90 -1.58
CA PRO A 199 30.17 -16.49 -1.95
C PRO A 199 29.24 -16.06 -3.10
N GLN A 200 29.18 -16.85 -4.17
CA GLN A 200 28.33 -16.54 -5.33
C GLN A 200 26.84 -16.57 -4.99
N GLY A 201 26.41 -17.52 -4.16
CA GLY A 201 25.02 -17.59 -3.70
C GLY A 201 24.65 -16.39 -2.84
N ARG A 202 25.53 -15.97 -1.92
CA ARG A 202 25.32 -14.76 -1.11
C ARG A 202 25.23 -13.50 -1.97
N ASP A 203 26.10 -13.35 -2.96
CA ASP A 203 26.05 -12.22 -3.90
C ASP A 203 24.73 -12.19 -4.69
N ALA A 204 24.24 -13.35 -5.15
CA ALA A 204 22.95 -13.43 -5.83
C ALA A 204 21.76 -13.05 -4.92
N LEU A 205 21.81 -13.43 -3.64
CA LEU A 205 20.82 -13.01 -2.65
C LEU A 205 20.85 -11.49 -2.40
N LEU A 206 22.05 -10.90 -2.31
CA LEU A 206 22.22 -9.45 -2.17
C LEU A 206 21.64 -8.70 -3.38
N GLU A 207 21.91 -9.16 -4.61
CA GLU A 207 21.31 -8.56 -5.81
C GLU A 207 19.78 -8.68 -5.79
N GLN A 208 19.25 -9.85 -5.43
CA GLN A 208 17.80 -10.03 -5.30
C GLN A 208 17.20 -9.08 -4.26
N ALA A 209 17.85 -8.90 -3.11
CA ALA A 209 17.39 -8.01 -2.05
C ALA A 209 17.46 -6.52 -2.46
N LYS A 210 18.52 -6.10 -3.16
CA LYS A 210 18.68 -4.74 -3.70
C LYS A 210 17.58 -4.41 -4.72
N GLU A 211 17.36 -5.32 -5.67
CA GLU A 211 16.30 -5.17 -6.67
C GLU A 211 14.91 -5.16 -5.99
N ALA A 212 14.67 -6.07 -5.04
CA ALA A 212 13.41 -6.09 -4.29
C ALA A 212 13.17 -4.78 -3.53
N ALA A 213 14.19 -4.24 -2.86
CA ALA A 213 14.09 -2.97 -2.14
C ALA A 213 13.81 -1.79 -3.08
N LEU A 214 14.47 -1.74 -4.25
CA LEU A 214 14.27 -0.70 -5.27
C LEU A 214 12.85 -0.70 -5.84
N ARG A 215 12.29 -1.89 -6.11
CA ARG A 215 11.01 -2.05 -6.81
C ARG A 215 9.79 -2.13 -5.89
N THR A 216 10.01 -2.20 -4.58
CA THR A 216 8.95 -2.20 -3.57
C THR A 216 8.62 -0.77 -3.17
N ALA A 217 7.34 -0.51 -2.86
CA ALA A 217 6.94 0.76 -2.30
C ALA A 217 7.65 1.04 -0.95
N PRO A 218 7.62 2.29 -0.46
CA PRO A 218 8.30 2.67 0.78
C PRO A 218 8.02 1.77 1.98
N PHE A 219 9.07 1.32 2.67
CA PHE A 219 8.99 0.52 3.89
C PHE A 219 10.08 0.91 4.91
N VAL A 220 9.80 0.63 6.18
CA VAL A 220 10.67 0.84 7.34
C VAL A 220 10.65 -0.42 8.20
N LEU A 221 11.81 -1.00 8.47
CA LEU A 221 12.01 -2.21 9.26
C LEU A 221 12.92 -1.88 10.43
N TYR A 222 12.71 -2.55 11.57
CA TYR A 222 13.54 -2.37 12.76
C TYR A 222 14.33 -3.62 13.08
N GLN A 223 15.51 -3.48 13.65
CA GLN A 223 16.22 -4.56 14.32
C GLN A 223 16.86 -4.01 15.58
N GLN A 224 16.23 -4.28 16.72
CA GLN A 224 16.54 -3.64 17.99
C GLN A 224 16.53 -2.11 17.83
N GLY A 225 17.66 -1.44 18.08
CA GLY A 225 17.83 0.00 17.90
C GLY A 225 18.17 0.45 16.47
N ARG A 226 18.29 -0.46 15.49
CA ARG A 226 18.60 -0.12 14.09
C ARG A 226 17.33 0.03 13.25
N GLN A 227 17.40 0.90 12.26
CA GLN A 227 16.33 1.11 11.27
C GLN A 227 16.86 0.84 9.86
N TYR A 228 16.14 0.02 9.11
CA TYR A 228 16.36 -0.25 7.69
C TYR A 228 15.18 0.26 6.88
N THR A 229 15.41 1.15 5.92
CA THR A 229 14.33 1.80 5.16
C THR A 229 14.82 2.06 3.74
N ASN A 230 13.92 2.03 2.75
CA ASN A 230 14.16 2.51 1.38
C ASN A 230 13.58 3.93 1.14
N PHE A 231 13.26 4.64 2.24
CA PHE A 231 12.43 5.84 2.29
C PHE A 231 13.03 6.96 3.18
N ARG A 232 12.85 8.23 2.74
CA ARG A 232 13.20 9.50 3.44
C ARG A 232 14.70 9.75 3.71
N ASP A 233 14.99 10.80 4.48
CA ASP A 233 16.31 11.44 4.67
C ASP A 233 17.35 10.58 5.41
N HIS A 234 16.97 9.40 5.91
CA HIS A 234 17.84 8.43 6.58
C HIS A 234 17.73 7.06 5.90
N ASN A 235 17.68 7.07 4.57
CA ASN A 235 17.59 5.87 3.75
C ASN A 235 18.86 5.02 3.90
N THR A 236 18.72 3.74 4.19
CA THR A 236 19.84 2.78 4.37
C THR A 236 19.75 1.59 3.43
N LEU A 237 18.70 1.53 2.59
CA LEU A 237 18.48 0.50 1.58
C LEU A 237 18.30 1.13 0.20
N THR A 238 18.52 0.33 -0.84
CA THR A 238 18.30 0.77 -2.21
C THR A 238 16.87 1.28 -2.40
N GLY A 239 16.73 2.49 -2.94
CA GLY A 239 15.46 3.17 -3.14
C GLY A 239 15.61 4.42 -3.99
N LYS A 240 14.64 5.34 -3.92
CA LYS A 240 14.65 6.54 -4.78
C LYS A 240 15.75 7.54 -4.44
N THR A 241 16.16 7.61 -3.18
CA THR A 241 17.17 8.55 -2.69
C THR A 241 18.55 7.93 -2.55
N LEU A 242 18.64 6.59 -2.52
CA LEU A 242 19.89 5.86 -2.35
C LEU A 242 20.02 4.82 -3.47
N TRP A 243 20.93 5.08 -4.41
CA TRP A 243 21.11 4.24 -5.59
C TRP A 243 21.82 2.91 -5.25
N PRO A 244 21.63 1.85 -6.06
CA PRO A 244 22.39 0.61 -5.92
C PRO A 244 23.91 0.90 -6.00
N GLY A 245 24.68 0.42 -5.02
CA GLY A 245 26.14 0.63 -4.97
C GLY A 245 26.59 1.84 -4.14
N HIS A 246 25.68 2.62 -3.54
CA HIS A 246 26.05 3.68 -2.59
C HIS A 246 26.72 3.09 -1.33
N PRO A 247 27.79 3.68 -0.78
CA PRO A 247 28.46 3.18 0.43
C PRO A 247 27.55 3.09 1.65
N ASP A 248 26.63 4.05 1.82
CA ASP A 248 25.63 4.05 2.90
C ASP A 248 24.48 3.04 2.71
N CYS A 249 24.45 2.29 1.60
CA CYS A 249 23.46 1.23 1.39
C CYS A 249 23.93 -0.06 2.07
N ALA A 250 23.20 -0.47 3.12
CA ALA A 250 23.55 -1.62 3.95
C ALA A 250 23.71 -2.93 3.15
N LEU A 251 22.94 -3.12 2.07
CA LEU A 251 23.08 -4.32 1.22
C LEU A 251 24.26 -4.20 0.25
N SER A 252 24.58 -2.99 -0.22
CA SER A 252 25.70 -2.79 -1.15
C SER A 252 27.04 -2.89 -0.43
N SER A 253 27.13 -2.46 0.83
CA SER A 253 28.36 -2.54 1.63
C SER A 253 28.80 -3.97 1.97
N LEU A 254 27.90 -4.96 1.83
CA LEU A 254 28.19 -6.38 2.08
C LEU A 254 28.75 -7.11 0.85
N GLN A 255 28.65 -6.50 -0.34
CA GLN A 255 29.05 -7.12 -1.60
C GLN A 255 30.55 -7.44 -1.59
N GLY A 256 30.91 -8.70 -1.86
CA GLY A 256 32.30 -9.15 -1.88
C GLY A 256 32.99 -9.18 -0.51
N LEU A 257 32.30 -8.83 0.58
CA LEU A 257 32.83 -8.91 1.93
C LEU A 257 32.69 -10.35 2.47
N PRO A 258 33.73 -10.93 3.08
CA PRO A 258 33.65 -12.22 3.76
C PRO A 258 32.58 -12.24 4.88
N LEU A 259 31.86 -13.35 5.03
CA LEU A 259 30.69 -13.47 5.92
C LEU A 259 31.06 -13.25 7.41
N GLU A 260 32.28 -13.61 7.79
CA GLU A 260 32.82 -13.41 9.13
C GLU A 260 32.94 -11.92 9.53
N LEU A 261 32.99 -11.01 8.55
CA LEU A 261 33.04 -9.57 8.77
C LEU A 261 31.65 -8.91 8.77
N TRP A 262 30.59 -9.65 8.43
CA TRP A 262 29.23 -9.13 8.47
C TRP A 262 28.79 -8.99 9.94
N SER A 263 28.00 -7.97 10.27
CA SER A 263 27.38 -7.92 11.59
C SER A 263 26.24 -8.94 11.68
N ASP A 264 25.87 -9.32 12.90
CA ASP A 264 24.75 -10.25 13.13
C ASP A 264 23.42 -9.72 12.58
N HIS A 265 23.24 -8.40 12.66
CA HIS A 265 22.11 -7.70 12.05
C HIS A 265 22.09 -7.84 10.53
N ASP A 266 23.24 -7.72 9.86
CA ASP A 266 23.33 -7.81 8.41
C ASP A 266 23.04 -9.23 7.90
N ALA A 267 23.57 -10.24 8.60
CA ALA A 267 23.26 -11.64 8.31
C ALA A 267 21.75 -11.92 8.46
N GLN A 268 21.14 -11.44 9.54
CA GLN A 268 19.70 -11.62 9.78
C GLN A 268 18.85 -10.81 8.78
N LEU A 269 19.24 -9.58 8.45
CA LEU A 269 18.55 -8.74 7.46
C LEU A 269 18.45 -9.46 6.11
N LEU A 270 19.58 -9.96 5.58
CA LEU A 270 19.59 -10.62 4.28
C LEU A 270 18.73 -11.89 4.28
N VAL A 271 18.84 -12.72 5.33
CA VAL A 271 18.03 -13.94 5.47
C VAL A 271 16.54 -13.59 5.52
N CYS A 272 16.16 -12.63 6.36
CA CYS A 272 14.76 -12.27 6.53
C CYS A 272 14.14 -11.69 5.24
N LEU A 273 14.84 -10.78 4.55
CA LEU A 273 14.40 -10.27 3.25
C LEU A 273 14.27 -11.39 2.22
N THR A 274 15.23 -12.32 2.19
CA THR A 274 15.20 -13.48 1.29
C THR A 274 13.95 -14.33 1.51
N LEU A 275 13.63 -14.68 2.76
CA LEU A 275 12.45 -15.48 3.10
C LEU A 275 11.14 -14.78 2.72
N LEU A 276 11.03 -13.47 3.01
CA LEU A 276 9.89 -12.66 2.61
C LEU A 276 9.69 -12.67 1.09
N VAL A 277 10.76 -12.38 0.33
CA VAL A 277 10.73 -12.34 -1.14
C VAL A 277 10.40 -13.71 -1.71
N ARG A 278 10.95 -14.80 -1.16
CA ARG A 278 10.63 -16.16 -1.61
C ARG A 278 9.16 -16.52 -1.39
N SER A 279 8.53 -16.04 -0.32
CA SER A 279 7.14 -16.39 0.02
C SER A 279 6.06 -15.82 -0.93
N ALA A 280 6.24 -14.60 -1.45
CA ALA A 280 5.27 -13.99 -2.37
C ALA A 280 5.83 -12.87 -3.27
N GLY A 281 7.14 -12.73 -3.34
CA GLY A 281 7.82 -11.68 -4.10
C GLY A 281 8.08 -10.41 -3.28
N PRO A 282 8.66 -9.37 -3.90
CA PRO A 282 9.14 -8.16 -3.21
C PRO A 282 8.08 -7.46 -2.34
N GLY A 283 6.82 -7.45 -2.80
CA GLY A 283 5.72 -6.82 -2.06
C GLY A 283 5.41 -7.44 -0.69
N ARG A 284 5.93 -8.63 -0.34
CA ARG A 284 5.78 -9.20 1.01
C ARG A 284 6.56 -8.42 2.07
N VAL A 285 7.63 -7.71 1.68
CA VAL A 285 8.41 -6.88 2.61
C VAL A 285 7.54 -5.84 3.32
N GLU A 286 6.49 -5.35 2.65
CA GLU A 286 5.56 -4.37 3.22
C GLU A 286 4.73 -4.91 4.40
N GLU A 287 4.63 -6.24 4.58
CA GLU A 287 3.97 -6.84 5.76
C GLU A 287 4.86 -6.88 7.00
N ALA A 288 6.15 -6.58 6.86
CA ALA A 288 7.06 -6.38 7.98
C ALA A 288 7.21 -4.88 8.35
N ASN A 289 6.54 -3.98 7.63
CA ASN A 289 6.68 -2.55 7.82
C ASN A 289 6.31 -2.13 9.25
N GLY A 290 7.13 -1.31 9.88
CA GLY A 290 6.94 -0.86 11.26
C GLY A 290 7.28 -1.90 12.33
N THR A 291 7.69 -3.12 11.98
CA THR A 291 7.98 -4.20 12.93
C THR A 291 9.46 -4.55 13.02
N GLN A 292 9.83 -5.33 14.03
CA GLN A 292 11.14 -5.96 14.13
C GLN A 292 11.31 -7.04 13.05
N LEU A 293 12.44 -7.01 12.35
CA LEU A 293 12.80 -7.98 11.33
C LEU A 293 13.72 -9.05 11.92
N THR A 294 13.13 -10.01 12.61
CA THR A 294 13.84 -11.19 13.14
C THR A 294 13.25 -12.49 12.59
N VAL A 295 13.97 -13.60 12.71
CA VAL A 295 13.48 -14.91 12.24
C VAL A 295 12.22 -15.33 12.97
N ASP A 296 12.12 -15.08 14.28
CA ASP A 296 10.90 -15.34 15.06
C ASP A 296 9.67 -14.61 14.51
N HIS A 297 9.83 -13.32 14.17
CA HIS A 297 8.74 -12.53 13.57
C HIS A 297 8.34 -13.08 12.20
N LEU A 298 9.30 -13.56 11.42
CA LEU A 298 9.01 -14.22 10.15
C LEU A 298 8.33 -15.57 10.34
N ALA A 299 8.78 -16.40 11.27
CA ALA A 299 8.15 -17.68 11.58
C ALA A 299 6.66 -17.47 11.93
N HIS A 300 6.38 -16.50 12.79
CA HIS A 300 5.01 -16.12 13.15
C HIS A 300 4.20 -15.61 11.94
N MET A 301 4.80 -14.75 11.11
CA MET A 301 4.14 -14.23 9.91
C MET A 301 3.83 -15.34 8.89
N LEU A 302 4.80 -16.20 8.58
CA LEU A 302 4.63 -17.29 7.62
C LEU A 302 3.60 -18.31 8.13
N GLU A 303 3.59 -18.61 9.42
CA GLU A 303 2.58 -19.48 10.02
C GLU A 303 1.17 -18.89 9.93
N ARG A 304 1.00 -17.60 10.23
CA ARG A 304 -0.28 -16.91 10.03
C ARG A 304 -0.77 -17.00 8.59
N ILE A 305 0.12 -16.79 7.62
CA ILE A 305 -0.22 -16.89 6.19
C ILE A 305 -0.60 -18.34 5.83
N ARG A 306 0.17 -19.32 6.33
CA ARG A 306 -0.11 -20.75 6.13
C ARG A 306 -1.49 -21.14 6.64
N LEU A 307 -1.85 -20.72 7.85
CA LEU A 307 -3.17 -20.97 8.42
C LEU A 307 -4.27 -20.34 7.58
N GLY A 308 -4.07 -19.11 7.09
CA GLY A 308 -4.99 -18.46 6.17
C GLY A 308 -5.16 -19.22 4.85
N TYR A 309 -4.06 -19.64 4.23
CA TYR A 309 -4.09 -20.41 2.98
C TYR A 309 -4.78 -21.77 3.18
N ASN A 310 -4.46 -22.48 4.26
CA ASN A 310 -5.05 -23.78 4.56
C ASN A 310 -6.55 -23.70 4.89
N ALA A 311 -7.06 -22.53 5.29
CA ALA A 311 -8.50 -22.32 5.44
C ALA A 311 -9.24 -22.23 4.08
N ALA A 312 -8.54 -21.87 2.99
CA ALA A 312 -9.07 -21.88 1.64
C ALA A 312 -8.74 -23.15 0.84
N LEU A 313 -7.62 -23.81 1.16
CA LEU A 313 -7.22 -25.05 0.51
C LEU A 313 -8.05 -26.24 1.01
N GLY A 314 -8.27 -27.20 0.12
CA GLY A 314 -8.97 -28.45 0.41
C GLY A 314 -8.03 -29.50 1.01
N ARG A 315 -7.74 -30.56 0.23
CA ARG A 315 -7.01 -31.75 0.71
C ARG A 315 -5.49 -31.56 0.74
N GLU A 316 -4.92 -30.84 -0.21
CA GLU A 316 -3.48 -30.55 -0.25
C GLU A 316 -3.22 -29.28 0.54
N GLN A 317 -2.84 -29.45 1.81
CA GLN A 317 -2.54 -28.35 2.72
C GLN A 317 -1.05 -28.04 2.72
N VAL A 318 -0.71 -26.78 2.94
CA VAL A 318 0.67 -26.37 3.19
C VAL A 318 1.10 -26.89 4.57
N PRO A 319 2.13 -27.74 4.67
CA PRO A 319 2.60 -28.27 5.95
C PRO A 319 3.23 -27.15 6.79
N PRO A 320 3.15 -27.21 8.13
CA PRO A 320 3.92 -26.31 8.99
C PRO A 320 5.42 -26.53 8.79
N ALA A 321 6.22 -25.52 9.10
CA ALA A 321 7.68 -25.68 9.17
C ALA A 321 8.04 -26.71 10.25
N ALA A 322 9.04 -27.56 9.99
CA ALA A 322 9.45 -28.60 10.93
C ALA A 322 10.09 -28.03 12.22
N SER A 323 10.72 -26.87 12.11
CA SER A 323 11.25 -26.09 13.22
C SER A 323 11.30 -24.60 12.87
N THR A 324 11.86 -23.77 13.74
CA THR A 324 12.15 -22.35 13.47
C THR A 324 13.50 -22.12 12.79
N SER A 325 14.17 -23.17 12.31
CA SER A 325 15.40 -23.03 11.54
C SER A 325 15.17 -22.27 10.24
N VAL A 326 16.19 -21.55 9.77
CA VAL A 326 16.14 -20.79 8.51
C VAL A 326 15.87 -21.71 7.32
N ALA A 327 16.38 -22.94 7.34
CA ALA A 327 16.14 -23.93 6.29
C ALA A 327 14.66 -24.34 6.24
N ASP A 328 14.05 -24.69 7.36
CA ASP A 328 12.64 -25.11 7.41
C ASP A 328 11.69 -23.95 7.09
N LEU A 329 12.03 -22.72 7.55
CA LEU A 329 11.26 -21.52 7.20
C LEU A 329 11.41 -21.14 5.73
N ASN A 330 12.56 -21.42 5.12
CA ASN A 330 12.72 -21.28 3.67
C ASN A 330 11.82 -22.25 2.91
N ASP A 331 11.74 -23.51 3.34
CA ASP A 331 10.89 -24.50 2.71
C ASP A 331 9.41 -24.12 2.84
N LEU A 332 8.99 -23.62 4.01
CA LEU A 332 7.66 -23.04 4.19
C LEU A 332 7.42 -21.84 3.27
N ALA A 333 8.37 -20.90 3.16
CA ALA A 333 8.24 -19.74 2.27
C ALA A 333 8.05 -20.18 0.81
N VAL A 334 8.84 -21.14 0.33
CA VAL A 334 8.70 -21.70 -1.02
C VAL A 334 7.35 -22.40 -1.18
N ALA A 335 6.91 -23.20 -0.21
CA ALA A 335 5.62 -23.87 -0.24
C ALA A 335 4.45 -22.88 -0.33
N LEU A 336 4.48 -21.80 0.47
CA LEU A 336 3.50 -20.73 0.41
C LEU A 336 3.46 -20.08 -0.98
N ARG A 337 4.63 -19.81 -1.59
CA ARG A 337 4.69 -19.22 -2.93
C ARG A 337 4.07 -20.12 -3.98
N THR A 338 4.34 -21.42 -3.93
CA THR A 338 3.82 -22.42 -4.87
C THR A 338 2.30 -22.52 -4.80
N HIS A 339 1.73 -22.59 -3.59
CA HIS A 339 0.28 -22.75 -3.39
C HIS A 339 -0.50 -21.44 -3.54
N ARG A 340 0.16 -20.26 -3.55
CA ARG A 340 -0.53 -18.96 -3.61
C ARG A 340 -1.47 -18.82 -4.80
N ALA A 341 -1.11 -19.38 -5.97
CA ALA A 341 -1.96 -19.33 -7.16
C ALA A 341 -3.21 -20.21 -7.03
N GLU A 342 -3.07 -21.39 -6.42
CA GLU A 342 -4.19 -22.29 -6.13
C GLU A 342 -5.15 -21.64 -5.12
N VAL A 343 -4.62 -21.07 -4.03
CA VAL A 343 -5.41 -20.31 -3.06
C VAL A 343 -6.21 -19.19 -3.74
N ALA A 344 -5.57 -18.43 -4.63
CA ALA A 344 -6.23 -17.37 -5.39
C ALA A 344 -7.31 -17.88 -6.36
N GLY A 345 -7.30 -19.17 -6.71
CA GLY A 345 -8.35 -19.84 -7.49
C GLY A 345 -9.56 -20.24 -6.64
N HIS A 346 -9.40 -20.39 -5.32
CA HIS A 346 -10.47 -20.79 -4.40
C HIS A 346 -11.07 -19.61 -3.62
N ALA A 347 -10.26 -18.60 -3.31
CA ALA A 347 -10.67 -17.45 -2.52
C ALA A 347 -9.94 -16.17 -2.99
N GLN A 348 -10.58 -15.02 -2.79
CA GLN A 348 -9.95 -13.75 -3.10
C GLN A 348 -8.85 -13.44 -2.08
N LEU A 349 -7.60 -13.35 -2.54
CA LEU A 349 -6.53 -12.76 -1.75
C LEU A 349 -6.65 -11.23 -1.77
N TYR A 350 -6.51 -10.59 -0.62
CA TYR A 350 -6.48 -9.13 -0.52
C TYR A 350 -5.50 -8.66 0.56
N ARG A 351 -5.25 -7.35 0.64
CA ARG A 351 -4.49 -6.75 1.75
C ARG A 351 -5.32 -5.77 2.56
N GLU A 352 -5.12 -5.79 3.86
CA GLU A 352 -5.45 -4.66 4.73
C GLU A 352 -4.24 -3.74 4.81
N ILE A 353 -4.45 -2.43 4.72
CA ILE A 353 -3.42 -1.42 4.87
C ILE A 353 -3.79 -0.51 6.04
N HIS A 354 -3.02 -0.58 7.11
CA HIS A 354 -3.17 0.29 8.27
C HIS A 354 -2.32 1.55 8.06
N GLY A 355 -2.93 2.57 7.45
CA GLY A 355 -2.28 3.77 6.95
C GLY A 355 -1.51 4.55 8.00
N ALA A 356 -1.96 4.54 9.28
CA ALA A 356 -1.29 5.21 10.38
C ALA A 356 0.14 4.70 10.61
N LEU A 357 0.43 3.41 10.41
CA LEU A 357 1.79 2.85 10.51
C LEU A 357 2.29 2.29 9.17
N MET A 358 1.55 2.51 8.08
CA MET A 358 1.82 1.96 6.74
C MET A 358 1.97 0.42 6.72
N HIS A 359 1.43 -0.27 7.73
CA HIS A 359 1.53 -1.72 7.87
C HIS A 359 0.56 -2.41 6.94
N LYS A 360 0.98 -3.49 6.28
CA LYS A 360 0.13 -4.29 5.40
C LYS A 360 -0.05 -5.69 5.94
N ILE A 361 -1.20 -6.28 5.68
CA ILE A 361 -1.50 -7.65 6.08
C ILE A 361 -2.20 -8.34 4.90
N GLU A 362 -1.61 -9.39 4.34
CA GLU A 362 -2.31 -10.23 3.37
C GLU A 362 -3.31 -11.12 4.10
N LYS A 363 -4.50 -11.24 3.50
CA LYS A 363 -5.66 -11.97 4.00
C LYS A 363 -6.25 -12.82 2.88
N VAL A 364 -6.87 -13.91 3.29
CA VAL A 364 -7.77 -14.73 2.46
C VAL A 364 -9.17 -14.27 2.78
N ALA A 365 -9.90 -13.78 1.77
CA ALA A 365 -11.24 -13.26 1.99
C ALA A 365 -12.23 -14.36 2.37
N ARG A 366 -13.20 -14.01 3.22
CA ARG A 366 -14.38 -14.84 3.42
C ARG A 366 -15.21 -14.95 2.13
N PRO A 367 -16.09 -15.97 2.02
CA PRO A 367 -16.98 -16.10 0.88
C PRO A 367 -17.79 -14.84 0.62
N TYR A 368 -18.09 -14.62 -0.65
CA TYR A 368 -18.97 -13.54 -1.12
C TYR A 368 -20.37 -13.71 -0.54
N ALA A 369 -20.86 -12.71 0.20
CA ALA A 369 -22.10 -12.76 0.96
C ALA A 369 -23.13 -11.72 0.48
N ASP A 370 -24.28 -11.65 1.16
CA ASP A 370 -25.43 -10.82 0.78
C ASP A 370 -25.10 -9.32 0.75
N ALA A 371 -24.23 -8.83 1.63
CA ALA A 371 -23.79 -7.43 1.63
C ALA A 371 -23.05 -7.07 0.33
N ALA A 372 -22.13 -7.94 -0.11
CA ALA A 372 -21.45 -7.75 -1.39
C ALA A 372 -22.44 -7.84 -2.56
N ARG A 373 -23.36 -8.82 -2.51
CA ARG A 373 -24.42 -8.99 -3.53
C ARG A 373 -25.26 -7.74 -3.69
N ALA A 374 -25.74 -7.16 -2.60
CA ALA A 374 -26.56 -5.94 -2.64
C ALA A 374 -25.81 -4.77 -3.29
N ARG A 375 -24.50 -4.63 -3.04
CA ARG A 375 -23.64 -3.61 -3.69
C ARG A 375 -23.49 -3.89 -5.19
N GLU A 376 -23.26 -5.16 -5.57
CA GLU A 376 -23.17 -5.57 -6.98
C GLU A 376 -24.49 -5.33 -7.73
N ASP A 377 -25.63 -5.76 -7.18
CA ASP A 377 -26.95 -5.57 -7.77
C ASP A 377 -27.27 -4.07 -7.98
N ALA A 378 -26.90 -3.24 -7.01
CA ALA A 378 -27.04 -1.78 -7.10
C ALA A 378 -26.16 -1.14 -8.19
N VAL A 379 -24.99 -1.72 -8.47
CA VAL A 379 -24.15 -1.31 -9.61
C VAL A 379 -24.77 -1.78 -10.92
N VAL A 380 -25.20 -3.05 -11.01
CA VAL A 380 -25.81 -3.63 -12.22
C VAL A 380 -27.01 -2.80 -12.66
N ALA A 381 -27.95 -2.50 -11.77
CA ALA A 381 -29.13 -1.70 -12.08
C ALA A 381 -28.76 -0.35 -12.71
N ARG A 382 -27.74 0.33 -12.19
CA ARG A 382 -27.26 1.61 -12.72
C ARG A 382 -26.55 1.48 -14.06
N LEU A 383 -25.84 0.38 -14.28
CA LEU A 383 -25.19 0.10 -15.55
C LEU A 383 -26.23 -0.16 -16.64
N THR A 384 -27.26 -0.98 -16.37
CA THR A 384 -28.34 -1.26 -17.32
C THR A 384 -29.20 -0.04 -17.62
N ASP A 385 -29.33 0.90 -16.68
CA ASP A 385 -30.04 2.17 -16.91
C ASP A 385 -29.28 3.13 -17.83
N ARG A 386 -27.94 3.06 -17.84
CA ARG A 386 -27.07 4.05 -18.51
C ARG A 386 -26.39 3.53 -19.77
N LEU A 387 -26.24 2.22 -19.91
CA LEU A 387 -25.53 1.57 -21.00
C LEU A 387 -26.48 0.68 -21.80
N PRO A 388 -26.18 0.40 -23.08
CA PRO A 388 -26.99 -0.48 -23.90
C PRO A 388 -26.70 -1.95 -23.56
N LEU A 389 -26.92 -2.33 -22.30
CA LEU A 389 -26.68 -3.65 -21.75
C LEU A 389 -27.92 -4.15 -20.99
N THR A 390 -28.16 -5.45 -21.05
CA THR A 390 -29.23 -6.22 -20.43
C THR A 390 -28.64 -7.39 -19.64
N GLY A 391 -29.14 -7.56 -18.42
CA GLY A 391 -28.71 -8.63 -17.52
C GLY A 391 -28.88 -8.24 -16.05
N ASP A 392 -28.96 -9.24 -15.18
CA ASP A 392 -29.21 -9.05 -13.75
C ASP A 392 -27.92 -9.19 -12.92
N THR A 393 -26.80 -9.55 -13.56
CA THR A 393 -25.49 -9.73 -12.91
C THR A 393 -24.36 -9.14 -13.75
N LEU A 394 -23.23 -8.76 -13.12
CA LEU A 394 -22.05 -8.30 -13.87
C LEU A 394 -21.53 -9.36 -14.86
N GLN A 395 -21.70 -10.64 -14.54
CA GLN A 395 -21.35 -11.74 -15.43
C GLN A 395 -22.25 -11.78 -16.68
N GLU A 396 -23.55 -11.50 -16.54
CA GLU A 396 -24.48 -11.40 -17.68
C GLU A 396 -24.16 -10.19 -18.55
N LEU A 397 -23.96 -9.02 -17.95
CA LEU A 397 -23.54 -7.82 -18.69
C LEU A 397 -22.22 -8.08 -19.44
N GLY A 398 -21.27 -8.77 -18.82
CA GLY A 398 -20.02 -9.16 -19.47
C GLY A 398 -20.20 -10.12 -20.65
N ARG A 399 -21.15 -11.07 -20.56
CA ARG A 399 -21.46 -12.01 -21.65
C ARG A 399 -22.11 -11.30 -22.83
N GLU A 400 -23.06 -10.42 -22.57
CA GLU A 400 -23.71 -9.62 -23.61
C GLU A 400 -22.72 -8.67 -24.27
N LEU A 401 -21.87 -8.01 -23.48
CA LEU A 401 -20.80 -7.17 -23.99
C LEU A 401 -19.86 -7.94 -24.93
N ALA A 402 -19.49 -9.18 -24.57
CA ALA A 402 -18.67 -10.05 -25.40
C ALA A 402 -19.39 -10.53 -26.67
N ALA A 403 -20.72 -10.59 -26.69
CA ALA A 403 -21.51 -10.97 -27.86
C ALA A 403 -21.58 -9.85 -28.91
N ALA A 404 -21.47 -8.59 -28.50
CA ALA A 404 -21.52 -7.43 -29.39
C ALA A 404 -20.44 -6.37 -29.04
N PRO A 405 -19.14 -6.71 -29.05
CA PRO A 405 -18.10 -5.84 -28.51
C PRO A 405 -17.92 -4.54 -29.31
N HIS A 406 -18.28 -4.50 -30.60
CA HIS A 406 -18.07 -3.37 -31.50
C HIS A 406 -18.60 -2.02 -30.98
N TRP A 407 -19.63 -2.02 -30.12
CA TRP A 407 -20.13 -0.77 -29.55
C TRP A 407 -19.09 -0.08 -28.65
N LEU A 408 -18.12 -0.82 -28.09
CA LEU A 408 -17.02 -0.26 -27.30
C LEU A 408 -16.13 0.70 -28.10
N ALA A 409 -16.05 0.53 -29.42
CA ALA A 409 -15.29 1.42 -30.31
C ALA A 409 -16.16 2.54 -30.92
N ALA A 410 -17.49 2.41 -30.89
CA ALA A 410 -18.40 3.39 -31.45
C ALA A 410 -18.70 4.53 -30.46
N PRO A 411 -19.02 5.75 -30.92
CA PRO A 411 -19.48 6.83 -30.04
C PRO A 411 -20.73 6.47 -29.25
N HIS A 412 -20.81 6.92 -27.99
CA HIS A 412 -21.95 6.67 -27.13
C HIS A 412 -22.22 7.86 -26.19
N GLY A 413 -23.41 8.48 -26.32
CA GLY A 413 -23.74 9.71 -25.59
C GLY A 413 -22.74 10.82 -25.92
N ASP A 414 -22.20 11.45 -24.87
CA ASP A 414 -21.19 12.52 -24.99
C ASP A 414 -19.75 11.99 -25.10
N PHE A 415 -19.56 10.67 -25.21
CA PHE A 415 -18.25 10.04 -25.28
C PHE A 415 -17.90 9.59 -26.70
N ALA A 416 -16.62 9.70 -27.05
CA ALA A 416 -16.13 9.33 -28.38
C ALA A 416 -16.14 7.81 -28.59
N THR A 417 -16.10 7.03 -27.51
CA THR A 417 -16.16 5.57 -27.54
C THR A 417 -17.10 5.01 -26.46
N GLY A 418 -17.68 3.84 -26.72
CA GLY A 418 -18.45 3.08 -25.73
C GLY A 418 -17.60 2.64 -24.53
N LEU A 419 -16.29 2.42 -24.72
CA LEU A 419 -15.36 2.15 -23.63
C LEU A 419 -15.29 3.32 -22.64
N GLU A 420 -15.22 4.57 -23.12
CA GLU A 420 -15.24 5.76 -22.25
C GLU A 420 -16.55 5.86 -21.47
N ALA A 421 -17.69 5.66 -22.15
CA ALA A 421 -19.00 5.65 -21.51
C ALA A 421 -19.10 4.56 -20.43
N LEU A 422 -18.60 3.34 -20.71
CA LEU A 422 -18.61 2.23 -19.76
C LEU A 422 -17.72 2.51 -18.54
N VAL A 423 -16.53 3.06 -18.75
CA VAL A 423 -15.61 3.43 -17.66
C VAL A 423 -16.24 4.49 -16.75
N TYR A 424 -16.82 5.54 -17.35
CA TYR A 424 -17.51 6.59 -16.60
C TYR A 424 -18.73 6.05 -15.84
N ALA A 425 -19.58 5.27 -16.50
CA ALA A 425 -20.77 4.68 -15.89
C ALA A 425 -20.41 3.71 -14.76
N SER A 426 -19.36 2.90 -14.91
CA SER A 426 -18.88 1.99 -13.86
C SER A 426 -18.36 2.75 -12.64
N ALA A 427 -17.58 3.81 -12.86
CA ALA A 427 -17.11 4.66 -11.76
C ALA A 427 -18.29 5.37 -11.07
N GLY A 428 -19.19 6.01 -11.82
CA GLY A 428 -20.35 6.68 -11.24
C GLY A 428 -21.30 5.74 -10.50
N ALA A 429 -21.56 4.54 -11.05
CA ALA A 429 -22.35 3.53 -10.38
C ALA A 429 -21.69 3.07 -9.07
N ALA A 430 -20.37 2.92 -9.05
CA ALA A 430 -19.63 2.56 -7.85
C ALA A 430 -19.59 3.70 -6.81
N THR A 431 -19.51 4.98 -7.22
CA THR A 431 -19.61 6.12 -6.30
C THR A 431 -20.90 6.04 -5.49
N GLU A 432 -22.02 5.85 -6.17
CA GLU A 432 -23.35 5.79 -5.55
C GLU A 432 -23.57 4.48 -4.78
N ALA A 433 -23.31 3.33 -5.40
CA ALA A 433 -23.63 2.03 -4.82
C ALA A 433 -22.83 1.71 -3.56
N PHE A 434 -21.63 2.30 -3.41
CA PHE A 434 -20.76 2.08 -2.25
C PHE A 434 -20.75 3.26 -1.28
N ASP A 435 -21.58 4.29 -1.46
CA ASP A 435 -21.55 5.50 -0.63
C ASP A 435 -20.12 6.07 -0.53
N ALA A 436 -19.43 6.15 -1.68
CA ALA A 436 -18.06 6.65 -1.76
C ALA A 436 -18.05 8.14 -2.13
N ASP A 437 -17.15 8.92 -1.53
CA ASP A 437 -16.99 10.32 -1.91
C ASP A 437 -16.36 10.44 -3.31
N PHE A 438 -15.53 9.45 -3.70
CA PHE A 438 -14.98 9.34 -5.05
C PHE A 438 -14.87 7.87 -5.48
N ALA A 439 -15.21 7.59 -6.73
CA ALA A 439 -14.77 6.39 -7.42
C ALA A 439 -13.91 6.75 -8.64
N MET A 440 -12.99 5.86 -9.01
CA MET A 440 -12.12 6.11 -10.14
C MET A 440 -11.67 4.84 -10.84
N SER A 441 -11.49 4.93 -12.16
CA SER A 441 -10.90 3.88 -12.98
C SER A 441 -9.91 4.45 -13.99
N ARG A 442 -8.89 3.66 -14.35
CA ARG A 442 -7.74 4.12 -15.14
C ARG A 442 -7.36 3.12 -16.22
N GLY A 443 -6.61 3.62 -17.21
CA GLY A 443 -6.12 2.81 -18.32
C GLY A 443 -5.17 3.61 -19.21
N MET A 444 -4.96 3.10 -20.43
CA MET A 444 -4.17 3.75 -21.47
C MET A 444 -5.07 4.42 -22.50
N ARG A 445 -4.64 5.56 -23.04
CA ARG A 445 -5.46 6.35 -23.98
C ARG A 445 -5.62 5.71 -25.36
N SER A 446 -4.55 5.13 -25.91
CA SER A 446 -4.58 4.55 -27.26
C SER A 446 -4.12 3.10 -27.17
N LEU A 447 -5.07 2.17 -27.33
CA LEU A 447 -4.78 0.75 -27.46
C LEU A 447 -4.08 0.43 -28.79
N PRO A 448 -4.45 1.03 -29.94
CA PRO A 448 -3.73 0.85 -31.20
C PRO A 448 -2.23 1.18 -31.09
N ASP A 449 -1.86 2.31 -30.48
CA ASP A 449 -0.46 2.70 -30.26
C ASP A 449 0.31 1.63 -29.47
N LEU A 450 -0.30 1.09 -28.41
CA LEU A 450 0.31 0.03 -27.59
C LEU A 450 0.49 -1.26 -28.38
N ILE A 451 -0.52 -1.67 -29.13
CA ILE A 451 -0.48 -2.91 -29.93
C ILE A 451 0.59 -2.80 -31.02
N SER A 452 0.66 -1.69 -31.75
CA SER A 452 1.72 -1.49 -32.74
C SER A 452 3.12 -1.53 -32.09
N ALA A 453 3.31 -0.85 -30.95
CA ALA A 453 4.59 -0.90 -30.25
C ALA A 453 4.94 -2.30 -29.72
N LEU A 454 3.95 -3.09 -29.31
CA LEU A 454 4.13 -4.48 -28.85
C LEU A 454 4.56 -5.40 -29.99
N ARG A 455 3.88 -5.34 -31.13
CA ARG A 455 4.16 -6.18 -32.31
C ARG A 455 5.53 -5.92 -32.91
N GLU A 456 5.98 -4.67 -32.84
CA GLU A 456 7.29 -4.23 -33.32
C GLU A 456 8.38 -4.29 -32.24
N GLU A 457 8.06 -4.78 -31.04
CA GLU A 457 8.97 -4.89 -29.89
C GLU A 457 9.67 -3.57 -29.52
N ARG A 458 8.99 -2.44 -29.66
CA ARG A 458 9.51 -1.09 -29.39
C ARG A 458 9.57 -0.77 -27.89
N TRP A 459 10.30 -1.57 -27.11
CA TRP A 459 10.36 -1.47 -25.64
C TRP A 459 10.87 -0.11 -25.15
N ALA A 460 11.91 0.43 -25.79
CA ALA A 460 12.46 1.74 -25.47
C ALA A 460 11.38 2.84 -25.57
N GLU A 461 10.56 2.78 -26.62
CA GLU A 461 9.48 3.76 -26.81
C GLU A 461 8.40 3.66 -25.73
N ILE A 462 7.99 2.43 -25.36
CA ILE A 462 6.99 2.23 -24.30
C ILE A 462 7.53 2.76 -22.96
N CYS A 463 8.81 2.52 -22.65
CA CYS A 463 9.48 3.04 -21.46
C CYS A 463 9.55 4.57 -21.42
N ASP A 464 9.67 5.21 -22.58
CA ASP A 464 9.77 6.67 -22.77
C ASP A 464 8.41 7.39 -22.84
N TRP A 465 7.29 6.66 -22.85
CA TRP A 465 5.97 7.29 -22.83
C TRP A 465 5.78 8.20 -21.62
N GLU A 466 5.24 9.39 -21.86
CA GLU A 466 4.90 10.32 -20.80
C GLU A 466 3.55 9.97 -20.14
N ILE A 467 3.31 10.50 -18.94
CA ILE A 467 2.06 10.29 -18.18
C ILE A 467 0.78 10.63 -18.97
N THR A 468 0.90 11.44 -20.02
CA THR A 468 -0.20 11.88 -20.87
C THR A 468 -0.76 10.78 -21.77
N ARG A 469 -0.03 9.67 -21.95
CA ARG A 469 -0.51 8.47 -22.63
C ARG A 469 -1.53 7.68 -21.81
N PHE A 470 -1.73 8.04 -20.55
CA PHE A 470 -2.66 7.38 -19.64
C PHE A 470 -3.84 8.29 -19.30
N PHE A 471 -4.94 7.69 -18.86
CA PHE A 471 -6.09 8.41 -18.33
C PHE A 471 -6.47 7.85 -16.96
N CYS A 472 -7.24 8.63 -16.21
CA CYS A 472 -7.99 8.16 -15.05
C CYS A 472 -9.29 8.96 -14.98
N CYS A 473 -10.42 8.27 -15.09
CA CYS A 473 -11.75 8.82 -14.83
C CYS A 473 -11.94 8.88 -13.31
N VAL A 474 -12.24 10.07 -12.78
CA VAL A 474 -12.58 10.26 -11.37
C VAL A 474 -13.97 10.86 -11.28
N VAL A 475 -14.89 10.17 -10.61
CA VAL A 475 -16.29 10.58 -10.45
C VAL A 475 -16.55 10.82 -8.96
N PRO A 476 -16.60 12.10 -8.52
CA PRO A 476 -16.96 12.42 -7.15
C PRO A 476 -18.47 12.33 -6.91
N ASP A 477 -18.86 12.03 -5.68
CA ASP A 477 -20.22 12.34 -5.21
C ASP A 477 -20.34 13.87 -5.05
N PRO A 478 -21.41 14.52 -5.55
CA PRO A 478 -21.57 15.97 -5.41
C PRO A 478 -21.52 16.47 -3.96
N SER A 479 -22.01 15.67 -3.00
CA SER A 479 -21.98 16.01 -1.57
C SER A 479 -20.57 15.98 -0.97
N ALA A 480 -19.57 15.38 -1.65
CA ALA A 480 -18.18 15.39 -1.24
C ALA A 480 -17.58 16.81 -1.23
N ALA A 481 -18.22 17.79 -1.87
CA ALA A 481 -17.84 19.20 -1.80
C ALA A 481 -17.75 19.71 -0.34
N ARG A 482 -18.48 19.09 0.61
CA ARG A 482 -18.41 19.40 2.05
C ARG A 482 -16.99 19.31 2.60
N HIS A 483 -16.18 18.37 2.10
CA HIS A 483 -14.77 18.16 2.50
C HIS A 483 -13.81 19.22 1.95
N PHE A 484 -14.31 20.05 1.03
CA PHE A 484 -13.53 21.08 0.33
C PHE A 484 -14.17 22.46 0.51
N GLY A 485 -14.76 22.70 1.68
CA GLY A 485 -15.36 23.99 2.05
C GLY A 485 -16.64 24.32 1.27
N GLY A 486 -17.34 23.31 0.77
CA GLY A 486 -18.55 23.47 -0.07
C GLY A 486 -18.28 23.91 -1.51
N SER A 487 -17.02 23.97 -1.94
CA SER A 487 -16.65 24.47 -3.26
C SER A 487 -16.60 23.35 -4.31
N THR A 488 -17.46 23.43 -5.33
CA THR A 488 -17.45 22.52 -6.50
C THR A 488 -16.17 22.68 -7.33
N ALA A 489 -15.61 23.89 -7.40
CA ALA A 489 -14.32 24.14 -8.04
C ALA A 489 -13.17 23.42 -7.30
N ALA A 490 -13.16 23.48 -5.96
CA ALA A 490 -12.16 22.76 -5.17
C ALA A 490 -12.32 21.23 -5.25
N LEU A 491 -13.56 20.75 -5.37
CA LEU A 491 -13.86 19.34 -5.64
C LEU A 491 -13.33 18.90 -7.02
N ALA A 492 -13.54 19.71 -8.05
CA ALA A 492 -13.02 19.46 -9.40
C ALA A 492 -11.48 19.42 -9.42
N ASP A 493 -10.83 20.35 -8.70
CA ASP A 493 -9.38 20.36 -8.52
C ASP A 493 -8.87 19.10 -7.82
N ALA A 494 -9.57 18.63 -6.79
CA ALA A 494 -9.24 17.39 -6.10
C ALA A 494 -9.39 16.18 -7.02
N ALA A 495 -10.48 16.09 -7.79
CA ALA A 495 -10.71 15.03 -8.77
C ALA A 495 -9.59 14.98 -9.83
N TRP A 496 -9.19 16.13 -10.37
CA TRP A 496 -8.06 16.21 -11.30
C TRP A 496 -6.72 15.83 -10.66
N ALA A 497 -6.46 16.27 -9.42
CA ALA A 497 -5.24 15.93 -8.70
C ALA A 497 -5.13 14.41 -8.47
N MET A 498 -6.25 13.75 -8.13
CA MET A 498 -6.34 12.29 -8.03
C MET A 498 -6.11 11.63 -9.40
N SER A 499 -6.76 12.10 -10.46
CA SER A 499 -6.59 11.58 -11.82
C SER A 499 -5.12 11.64 -12.27
N SER A 500 -4.46 12.79 -12.11
CA SER A 500 -3.05 12.96 -12.46
C SER A 500 -2.12 12.02 -11.67
N ARG A 501 -2.39 11.80 -10.37
CA ARG A 501 -1.63 10.87 -9.54
C ARG A 501 -1.84 9.42 -9.97
N MET A 502 -3.03 9.06 -10.47
CA MET A 502 -3.33 7.72 -10.99
C MET A 502 -2.72 7.47 -12.38
N GLN A 503 -2.66 8.48 -13.25
CA GLN A 503 -1.90 8.41 -14.50
C GLN A 503 -0.42 8.12 -14.23
N TYR A 504 0.16 8.76 -13.20
CA TYR A 504 1.53 8.45 -12.75
C TYR A 504 1.70 7.00 -12.25
N ASN A 505 0.68 6.40 -11.62
CA ASN A 505 0.72 4.97 -11.27
C ASN A 505 0.74 4.09 -12.53
N SER A 506 -0.10 4.37 -13.52
CA SER A 506 -0.15 3.58 -14.76
C SER A 506 1.17 3.68 -15.53
N TRP A 507 1.75 4.87 -15.59
CA TRP A 507 3.08 5.13 -16.14
C TRP A 507 4.20 4.33 -15.45
N HIS A 508 4.10 4.11 -14.14
CA HIS A 508 5.05 3.28 -13.40
C HIS A 508 4.86 1.78 -13.64
N PHE A 509 3.63 1.32 -13.85
CA PHE A 509 3.35 -0.12 -13.97
C PHE A 509 3.54 -0.66 -15.38
N ILE A 510 3.46 0.19 -16.42
CA ILE A 510 3.56 -0.29 -17.80
C ILE A 510 4.91 -0.99 -18.06
N ALA A 511 6.03 -0.39 -17.62
CA ALA A 511 7.36 -0.93 -17.81
C ALA A 511 7.55 -2.25 -17.04
N GLY A 512 6.97 -2.36 -15.84
CA GLY A 512 7.03 -3.58 -15.02
C GLY A 512 6.30 -4.80 -15.62
N ASN A 513 5.57 -4.63 -16.73
CA ASN A 513 4.91 -5.72 -17.47
C ASN A 513 5.65 -6.12 -18.77
N LEU A 514 6.75 -5.44 -19.11
CA LEU A 514 7.53 -5.71 -20.32
C LEU A 514 8.63 -6.77 -20.07
N PRO A 515 9.19 -7.39 -21.13
CA PRO A 515 10.38 -8.22 -21.01
C PRO A 515 11.53 -7.46 -20.35
N LYS A 516 12.38 -8.15 -19.58
CA LYS A 516 13.51 -7.53 -18.86
C LYS A 516 14.71 -7.24 -19.78
N GLY A 517 14.52 -6.37 -20.78
CA GLY A 517 15.61 -5.79 -21.57
C GLY A 517 16.33 -4.66 -20.83
N PRO A 518 17.51 -4.23 -21.29
CA PRO A 518 18.29 -3.15 -20.66
C PRO A 518 17.46 -1.88 -20.39
N GLU A 519 16.63 -1.47 -21.34
CA GLU A 519 15.82 -0.26 -21.28
C GLU A 519 14.74 -0.33 -20.17
N VAL A 520 14.24 -1.54 -19.89
CA VAL A 520 13.24 -1.77 -18.83
C VAL A 520 13.91 -1.82 -17.47
N VAL A 521 15.10 -2.43 -17.39
CA VAL A 521 15.90 -2.51 -16.16
C VAL A 521 16.34 -1.11 -15.70
N ASP A 522 16.82 -0.28 -16.63
CA ASP A 522 17.29 1.08 -16.34
C ASP A 522 16.16 2.06 -15.98
N ARG A 523 14.92 1.74 -16.36
CA ARG A 523 13.74 2.57 -16.11
C ARG A 523 13.23 2.41 -14.67
N ASP A 524 13.00 3.53 -13.96
CA ASP A 524 12.31 3.55 -12.66
C ASP A 524 10.88 3.03 -12.80
N HIS A 525 10.58 1.89 -12.18
CA HIS A 525 9.26 1.28 -12.23
C HIS A 525 8.99 0.47 -10.96
N PHE A 526 7.71 0.35 -10.62
CA PHE A 526 7.26 -0.49 -9.52
C PHE A 526 6.76 -1.84 -10.04
N VAL A 527 6.82 -2.87 -9.20
CA VAL A 527 6.11 -4.12 -9.47
C VAL A 527 4.61 -3.83 -9.59
N PRO A 528 3.96 -4.20 -10.72
CA PRO A 528 2.53 -3.97 -10.89
C PRO A 528 1.71 -4.71 -9.84
N PRO A 529 0.67 -4.08 -9.25
CA PRO A 529 -0.15 -4.70 -8.23
C PRO A 529 -1.03 -5.81 -8.82
N THR A 530 -1.22 -6.89 -8.06
CA THR A 530 -1.91 -8.12 -8.51
C THR A 530 -3.05 -8.58 -7.60
N ILE A 531 -3.21 -7.97 -6.43
CA ILE A 531 -4.30 -8.27 -5.49
C ILE A 531 -4.94 -6.96 -5.00
N PRO A 532 -6.25 -6.96 -4.69
CA PRO A 532 -6.94 -5.81 -4.11
C PRO A 532 -6.48 -5.49 -2.69
N ASP A 533 -6.76 -4.28 -2.24
CA ASP A 533 -6.53 -3.85 -0.87
C ASP A 533 -7.62 -2.91 -0.35
N VAL A 534 -7.84 -2.98 0.96
CA VAL A 534 -8.64 -2.05 1.75
C VAL A 534 -7.71 -1.31 2.70
N ALA A 535 -7.80 0.01 2.74
CA ALA A 535 -6.91 0.86 3.51
C ALA A 535 -7.67 1.72 4.52
N PHE A 536 -7.12 1.79 5.73
CA PHE A 536 -7.66 2.51 6.87
C PHE A 536 -6.76 3.70 7.23
N TYR A 537 -7.36 4.86 7.47
CA TYR A 537 -6.66 6.08 7.90
C TYR A 537 -5.43 6.40 7.02
N SER A 538 -5.63 6.45 5.70
CA SER A 538 -4.56 6.69 4.72
C SER A 538 -4.11 8.16 4.65
N ASP A 539 -4.84 9.04 5.32
CA ASP A 539 -4.68 10.50 5.40
C ASP A 539 -3.61 10.94 6.42
N GLN A 540 -2.77 10.02 6.90
CA GLN A 540 -1.81 10.32 7.97
C GLN A 540 -0.44 10.77 7.45
N HIS A 541 0.10 10.12 6.41
CA HIS A 541 1.51 10.30 5.99
C HIS A 541 1.70 10.91 4.61
N HIS A 542 0.91 10.47 3.63
CA HIS A 542 1.15 10.85 2.24
C HIS A 542 0.50 12.21 1.95
N HIS A 543 1.29 13.21 1.54
CA HIS A 543 0.78 14.57 1.27
C HIS A 543 -0.43 14.59 0.33
N GLY A 544 -0.45 13.70 -0.68
CA GLY A 544 -1.58 13.57 -1.58
C GLY A 544 -2.84 13.02 -0.91
N HIS A 545 -2.71 12.15 0.10
CA HIS A 545 -3.85 11.65 0.87
C HIS A 545 -4.33 12.68 1.88
N VAL A 546 -3.43 13.30 2.64
CA VAL A 546 -3.74 14.38 3.59
C VAL A 546 -4.50 15.51 2.89
N ASN A 547 -3.98 16.01 1.77
CA ASN A 547 -4.57 17.16 1.07
C ASN A 547 -5.94 16.86 0.43
N ASN A 548 -6.21 15.61 0.10
CA ASN A 548 -7.47 15.19 -0.52
C ASN A 548 -8.35 14.41 0.46
N ASN A 549 -8.04 14.47 1.76
CA ASN A 549 -8.75 13.76 2.83
C ASN A 549 -8.96 12.27 2.50
N VAL A 550 -7.98 11.55 1.94
CA VAL A 550 -8.16 10.13 1.59
C VAL A 550 -8.03 9.28 2.84
N ARG A 551 -9.13 9.11 3.57
CA ARG A 551 -9.15 8.43 4.86
C ARG A 551 -9.31 6.93 4.72
N PHE A 552 -10.35 6.48 4.01
CA PHE A 552 -10.61 5.07 3.73
C PHE A 552 -10.59 4.84 2.23
N SER A 553 -10.02 3.72 1.79
CA SER A 553 -10.03 3.40 0.36
C SER A 553 -10.05 1.91 0.06
N ILE A 554 -10.63 1.57 -1.09
CA ILE A 554 -10.41 0.28 -1.75
C ILE A 554 -9.58 0.54 -3.00
N ARG A 555 -8.61 -0.33 -3.28
CA ARG A 555 -7.94 -0.45 -4.58
C ARG A 555 -8.17 -1.85 -5.11
N SER A 556 -8.68 -1.97 -6.33
CA SER A 556 -8.93 -3.24 -6.98
C SER A 556 -8.22 -3.28 -8.33
N PRO A 557 -6.94 -3.69 -8.39
CA PRO A 557 -6.21 -3.80 -9.63
C PRO A 557 -6.67 -5.03 -10.43
N GLN A 558 -6.75 -4.88 -11.75
CA GLN A 558 -7.08 -5.95 -12.68
C GLN A 558 -6.04 -6.05 -13.79
N SER A 559 -5.83 -7.28 -14.26
CA SER A 559 -5.00 -7.52 -15.43
C SER A 559 -5.83 -7.48 -16.71
N VAL A 560 -5.26 -6.95 -17.78
CA VAL A 560 -5.84 -6.99 -19.13
C VAL A 560 -4.86 -7.67 -20.08
N VAL A 561 -5.34 -8.50 -20.99
CA VAL A 561 -4.53 -9.06 -22.06
C VAL A 561 -4.61 -8.13 -23.26
N VAL A 562 -3.46 -7.66 -23.74
CA VAL A 562 -3.34 -6.79 -24.93
C VAL A 562 -2.37 -7.46 -25.89
N ASP A 563 -2.84 -7.80 -27.09
CA ASP A 563 -2.09 -8.52 -28.12
C ASP A 563 -1.33 -9.75 -27.58
N GLY A 564 -2.05 -10.60 -26.83
CA GLY A 564 -1.51 -11.82 -26.22
C GLY A 564 -0.64 -11.61 -24.97
N ARG A 565 -0.31 -10.38 -24.59
CA ARG A 565 0.47 -10.07 -23.39
C ARG A 565 -0.43 -9.66 -22.23
N ARG A 566 -0.26 -10.29 -21.07
CA ARG A 566 -0.95 -9.90 -19.82
C ARG A 566 -0.26 -8.69 -19.17
N PHE A 567 -1.01 -7.61 -18.97
CA PHE A 567 -0.59 -6.44 -18.21
C PHE A 567 -1.31 -6.42 -16.85
N ASN A 568 -0.57 -6.63 -15.77
CA ASN A 568 -1.08 -6.54 -14.41
C ASN A 568 -1.28 -5.08 -13.98
N GLY A 569 -2.34 -4.82 -13.21
CA GLY A 569 -2.68 -3.49 -12.71
C GLY A 569 -2.94 -2.45 -13.82
N PHE A 570 -3.37 -2.93 -15.00
CA PHE A 570 -3.65 -2.13 -16.19
C PHE A 570 -4.92 -1.30 -16.01
N VAL A 571 -5.98 -1.96 -15.54
CA VAL A 571 -7.22 -1.35 -15.04
C VAL A 571 -7.24 -1.48 -13.52
N ASP A 572 -7.94 -0.58 -12.86
CA ASP A 572 -8.10 -0.55 -11.41
C ASP A 572 -9.40 0.17 -11.09
N LEU A 573 -10.22 -0.35 -10.17
CA LEU A 573 -11.29 0.44 -9.55
C LEU A 573 -10.82 0.88 -8.17
N ARG A 574 -10.87 2.18 -7.89
CA ARG A 574 -10.63 2.69 -6.54
C ARG A 574 -11.82 3.43 -6.00
N LEU A 575 -12.12 3.18 -4.74
CA LEU A 575 -13.17 3.84 -3.97
C LEU A 575 -12.52 4.59 -2.82
N LEU A 576 -12.98 5.81 -2.54
CA LEU A 576 -12.44 6.65 -1.49
C LEU A 576 -13.58 7.23 -0.65
N ARG A 577 -13.42 7.20 0.67
CA ARG A 577 -14.22 7.97 1.63
C ARG A 577 -13.30 8.90 2.41
N CYS A 578 -13.75 10.14 2.56
CA CYS A 578 -13.04 11.18 3.31
C CYS A 578 -13.35 11.14 4.80
N ASP A 579 -14.52 10.62 5.17
CA ASP A 579 -14.97 10.42 6.54
C ASP A 579 -15.92 9.21 6.66
N GLY A 580 -16.54 9.03 7.82
CA GLY A 580 -17.56 8.01 8.05
C GLY A 580 -17.02 6.60 8.34
N THR A 581 -17.82 5.60 7.98
CA THR A 581 -17.50 4.19 8.22
C THR A 581 -16.44 3.69 7.23
N PRO A 582 -15.41 2.97 7.68
CA PRO A 582 -14.47 2.32 6.78
C PRO A 582 -15.16 1.37 5.78
N PHE A 583 -14.54 1.16 4.62
CA PHE A 583 -14.94 0.03 3.76
C PHE A 583 -14.60 -1.29 4.45
N ASP A 584 -15.43 -2.29 4.24
CA ASP A 584 -15.20 -3.64 4.77
C ASP A 584 -14.74 -4.63 3.68
N GLU A 585 -14.56 -5.89 4.09
CA GLU A 585 -14.16 -6.99 3.21
C GLU A 585 -15.21 -7.27 2.11
N GLN A 586 -16.51 -7.14 2.40
CA GLN A 586 -17.57 -7.41 1.43
C GLN A 586 -17.70 -6.26 0.41
N ASP A 587 -17.50 -5.01 0.84
CA ASP A 587 -17.32 -3.87 -0.07
C ASP A 587 -16.16 -4.13 -1.05
N LEU A 588 -15.01 -4.62 -0.54
CA LEU A 588 -13.85 -4.95 -1.37
C LEU A 588 -14.17 -6.06 -2.40
N LEU A 589 -14.88 -7.11 -2.00
CA LEU A 589 -15.25 -8.21 -2.89
C LEU A 589 -16.18 -7.75 -4.03
N ALA A 590 -17.19 -6.94 -3.72
CA ALA A 590 -18.09 -6.38 -4.73
C ALA A 590 -17.34 -5.42 -5.67
N ALA A 591 -16.54 -4.50 -5.12
CA ALA A 591 -15.71 -3.58 -5.90
C ALA A 591 -14.73 -4.34 -6.81
N HIS A 592 -14.20 -5.48 -6.35
CA HIS A 592 -13.30 -6.31 -7.16
C HIS A 592 -13.98 -6.88 -8.40
N ARG A 593 -15.24 -7.30 -8.29
CA ARG A 593 -16.04 -7.78 -9.43
C ARG A 593 -16.42 -6.66 -10.41
N VAL A 594 -16.79 -5.48 -9.90
CA VAL A 594 -17.03 -4.29 -10.77
C VAL A 594 -15.76 -3.95 -11.55
N SER A 595 -14.61 -3.97 -10.89
CA SER A 595 -13.34 -3.75 -11.55
C SER A 595 -13.04 -4.80 -12.63
N ALA A 596 -13.33 -6.08 -12.35
CA ALA A 596 -13.16 -7.17 -13.31
C ALA A 596 -14.04 -6.98 -14.55
N PHE A 597 -15.27 -6.50 -14.39
CA PHE A 597 -16.16 -6.14 -15.50
C PHE A 597 -15.55 -5.02 -16.37
N THR A 598 -15.03 -3.93 -15.77
CA THR A 598 -14.35 -2.88 -16.53
C THR A 598 -13.09 -3.39 -17.25
N ALA A 599 -12.34 -4.30 -16.61
CA ALA A 599 -11.17 -4.92 -17.21
C ALA A 599 -11.53 -5.85 -18.39
N GLN A 600 -12.62 -6.59 -18.30
CA GLN A 600 -13.16 -7.40 -19.39
C GLN A 600 -13.53 -6.51 -20.59
N ALA A 601 -14.25 -5.42 -20.36
CA ALA A 601 -14.58 -4.44 -21.40
C ALA A 601 -13.32 -3.88 -22.08
N THR A 602 -12.29 -3.56 -21.29
CA THR A 602 -11.00 -3.07 -21.80
C THR A 602 -10.26 -4.13 -22.62
N GLY A 603 -10.36 -5.41 -22.24
CA GLY A 603 -9.81 -6.53 -23.01
C GLY A 603 -10.48 -6.70 -24.37
N LEU A 604 -11.81 -6.68 -24.41
CA LEU A 604 -12.58 -6.72 -25.67
C LEU A 604 -12.25 -5.52 -26.58
N ALA A 605 -12.09 -4.33 -25.99
CA ALA A 605 -11.65 -3.15 -26.71
C ALA A 605 -10.22 -3.30 -27.29
N ALA A 606 -9.32 -3.99 -26.57
CA ALA A 606 -7.98 -4.29 -27.06
C ALA A 606 -8.01 -5.31 -28.21
N GLU A 607 -8.93 -6.27 -28.18
CA GLU A 607 -9.14 -7.22 -29.29
C GLU A 607 -9.65 -6.50 -30.55
N LEU A 608 -10.60 -5.56 -30.41
CA LEU A 608 -11.05 -4.71 -31.50
C LEU A 608 -9.92 -3.86 -32.09
N ALA A 609 -9.12 -3.22 -31.22
CA ALA A 609 -7.96 -2.45 -31.65
C ALA A 609 -6.91 -3.32 -32.37
N ALA A 610 -6.72 -4.56 -31.91
CA ALA A 610 -5.83 -5.52 -32.56
C ALA A 610 -6.31 -5.94 -33.96
N ALA A 611 -7.63 -5.89 -34.18
CA ALA A 611 -8.30 -6.13 -35.46
C ALA A 611 -8.37 -4.88 -36.37
N GLY A 612 -7.91 -3.72 -35.89
CA GLY A 612 -7.79 -2.48 -36.67
C GLY A 612 -8.84 -1.41 -36.36
N GLU A 613 -9.66 -1.57 -35.32
CA GLU A 613 -10.55 -0.51 -34.86
C GLU A 613 -9.78 0.59 -34.11
N GLU A 614 -10.16 1.85 -34.35
CA GLU A 614 -9.57 2.99 -33.67
C GLU A 614 -10.22 3.19 -32.30
N VAL A 615 -9.63 2.59 -31.26
CA VAL A 615 -10.11 2.75 -29.87
C VAL A 615 -9.21 3.72 -29.11
N GLU A 616 -9.66 4.98 -29.04
CA GLU A 616 -8.98 6.05 -28.30
C GLU A 616 -9.86 6.70 -27.22
N VAL A 617 -9.30 6.82 -26.01
CA VAL A 617 -9.89 7.57 -24.91
C VAL A 617 -9.41 9.01 -24.95
N THR A 618 -10.32 9.92 -25.31
CA THR A 618 -10.09 11.36 -25.45
C THR A 618 -10.57 12.15 -24.23
N ALA A 619 -11.50 11.60 -23.43
CA ALA A 619 -12.04 12.17 -22.20
C ALA A 619 -11.06 12.10 -21.02
N PHE A 620 -11.55 12.50 -19.83
CA PHE A 620 -10.87 12.39 -18.54
C PHE A 620 -9.56 13.17 -18.43
N ASP A 621 -9.46 14.30 -19.13
CA ASP A 621 -8.41 15.29 -18.94
C ASP A 621 -8.83 16.38 -17.93
N SER A 622 -8.02 17.42 -17.76
CA SER A 622 -8.32 18.48 -16.78
C SER A 622 -9.58 19.30 -17.14
N PRO A 623 -9.75 19.77 -18.39
CA PRO A 623 -11.01 20.35 -18.84
C PRO A 623 -12.24 19.47 -18.59
N TRP A 624 -12.16 18.17 -18.92
CA TRP A 624 -13.27 17.25 -18.74
C TRP A 624 -13.69 17.16 -17.27
N HIS A 625 -12.74 16.95 -16.34
CA HIS A 625 -13.09 16.85 -14.91
C HIS A 625 -13.68 18.15 -14.36
N TRP A 626 -13.21 19.30 -14.86
CA TRP A 626 -13.78 20.59 -14.47
C TRP A 626 -15.24 20.70 -14.92
N SER A 627 -15.52 20.42 -16.19
CA SER A 627 -16.87 20.49 -16.73
C SER A 627 -17.81 19.46 -16.08
N ALA A 628 -17.37 18.21 -15.95
CA ALA A 628 -18.17 17.14 -15.36
C ALA A 628 -18.55 17.41 -13.89
N VAL A 629 -17.71 18.11 -13.11
CA VAL A 629 -17.96 18.38 -11.69
C VAL A 629 -18.66 19.72 -11.46
N THR A 630 -18.36 20.75 -12.26
CA THR A 630 -18.90 22.11 -12.06
C THR A 630 -20.10 22.44 -12.93
N GLY A 631 -20.33 21.67 -14.00
CA GLY A 631 -21.30 21.99 -15.06
C GLY A 631 -20.88 23.19 -15.93
N GLN A 632 -19.64 23.65 -15.83
CA GLN A 632 -19.12 24.82 -16.53
C GLN A 632 -17.86 24.48 -17.33
N ASP A 633 -17.66 25.14 -18.48
CA ASP A 633 -16.38 25.05 -19.18
C ASP A 633 -15.25 25.62 -18.33
N LYS A 634 -14.08 24.98 -18.40
CA LYS A 634 -12.92 25.44 -17.66
C LYS A 634 -12.54 26.86 -18.14
N PRO A 635 -12.41 27.86 -17.26
CA PRO A 635 -12.05 29.19 -17.68
C PRO A 635 -10.71 29.16 -18.43
N ALA A 636 -10.70 29.71 -19.65
CA ALA A 636 -9.50 29.81 -20.46
C ALA A 636 -8.40 30.50 -19.64
N SER A 637 -7.25 29.85 -19.49
CA SER A 637 -6.12 30.46 -18.81
C SER A 637 -5.72 31.72 -19.58
N ARG A 638 -5.90 32.89 -18.97
CA ARG A 638 -5.26 34.11 -19.48
C ARG A 638 -3.77 33.82 -19.55
N ALA A 639 -3.21 33.85 -20.75
CA ALA A 639 -1.77 33.85 -20.95
C ALA A 639 -1.24 35.11 -20.26
N SER A 640 -0.47 34.93 -19.18
CA SER A 640 0.37 35.96 -18.58
C SER A 640 1.83 35.64 -18.89
#